data_AF-A0A3E1KJF7-F1
#
_entry.id   AF-A0A3E1KJF7-F1
#
_cell.length_a   1.000
_cell.length_b   1.000
_cell.length_c   1.000
_cell.angle_alpha   90.00
_cell.angle_beta   90.00
_cell.angle_gamma   90.00
#
_symmetry.space_group_name_H-M   'P 1'
#
loop_
_entity.id
_entity.type
_entity.pdbx_description
1 polymer ?
#
loop_
_entity_poly.entity_id
_entity_poly.type
_entity_poly.pdbx_seq_one_letter_code
_entity_poly.pdbx_strand_id
1 'polypeptide(L)'
;MAADSFLPAPMPSLRDRFQRWPRPWRLAVVVLAALYALYLLAGNIFLNTPLFDAATNRQPHKFTMQTGPALTLFPGQVMAWNVRMRGQANRTVYVFHADRAHARVALLPLFRREVRLPWLHATGLSAEVETSDKPIPPPPRGDQGWTLRFDAITSTSIRSARLGKLLIAGQGHGKVGFLKQLKGGPSELFPSEAGFTDAVVSYDGVQVFNGAQLDTQFQFPRHYRDEAPGLRKLGITRARLQLKAATVALKIDTGAPHVDIRSGPSAARVEADIRLDGGTLQPGSRAVWRLPLLAGVGATDRGMLALQLDVAHDIRVQARLPHDDKTGSELQADLRIAGRSIPFEQPAQVLPRLSGQVRGRWKFESLNWIAELFVRKPWFQLEGGGLVEADLRLAQGRLTSGSTLDIPRVEAVAQVFDTRLAGIARAHGRIDDAATPQAHLDVSIPTFKAAPRDAPKQILLDGRDLQLAMHGDAELARLSETLKAQLRFSDARVPDLTVYNRYLPGNNVRLLGGSGSLTGDVALNASGDVGNGHANLRGQGAHLALAGVQMRGDAQLQARLQRADFKNKFFDLSGTRVRLRNMRLGDDGSDANWWGELQVGAGTIQADAPFQVDADAAVRMRDIAPLLSVFAQRADYPRWVLGLLDSGELDATGRLRWRKQQLLVDDLHAENARLSLRARLALNDAQRRGDLYLRWGVLGAGIELDGKQRQWHLAGAREWYDAQPGLLPAVSKAR
;
A
#
# COMPACT_ATOMS: atom_id res chain seq x y z
N MET A 1 64.59 48.64 74.85
CA MET A 1 64.52 47.21 75.22
C MET A 1 63.24 47.00 76.02
N ALA A 2 62.42 46.01 75.62
CA ALA A 2 61.06 45.63 76.11
C ALA A 2 59.96 46.69 75.90
N ALA A 3 58.88 46.55 75.12
CA ALA A 3 58.04 45.43 74.66
C ALA A 3 57.28 44.70 75.77
N ASP A 4 55.99 45.04 75.93
CA ASP A 4 55.00 44.12 76.49
C ASP A 4 53.66 44.24 75.74
N SER A 5 53.15 43.08 75.40
CA SER A 5 52.17 42.79 74.35
C SER A 5 50.72 42.77 74.84
N PHE A 6 49.84 43.53 74.19
CA PHE A 6 48.38 43.39 74.34
C PHE A 6 47.86 42.19 73.53
N LEU A 7 47.37 41.15 74.20
CA LEU A 7 46.59 40.06 73.59
C LEU A 7 45.09 40.41 73.61
N PRO A 8 44.33 40.20 72.51
CA PRO A 8 42.89 40.36 72.50
C PRO A 8 42.17 39.17 73.15
N ALA A 9 41.05 39.44 73.82
CA ALA A 9 40.23 38.42 74.49
C ALA A 9 39.67 37.35 73.51
N PRO A 10 39.56 36.07 73.94
CA PRO A 10 39.04 35.00 73.09
C PRO A 10 37.57 35.23 72.75
N MET A 11 37.23 35.22 71.46
CA MET A 11 35.84 35.29 71.02
C MET A 11 35.07 34.07 71.55
N PRO A 12 33.90 34.25 72.20
CA PRO A 12 33.11 33.15 72.73
C PRO A 12 32.67 32.22 71.60
N SER A 13 32.78 30.91 71.83
CA SER A 13 32.42 29.89 70.85
C SER A 13 30.93 29.97 70.50
N LEU A 14 30.55 29.48 69.31
CA LEU A 14 29.14 29.39 68.89
C LEU A 14 28.27 28.65 69.93
N ARG A 15 28.88 27.68 70.64
CA ARG A 15 28.24 26.92 71.72
C ARG A 15 27.93 27.79 72.93
N ASP A 16 28.84 28.68 73.34
CA ASP A 16 28.66 29.58 74.49
C ASP A 16 27.62 30.66 74.20
N ARG A 17 27.55 31.14 72.95
CA ARG A 17 26.53 32.09 72.49
C ARG A 17 25.13 31.45 72.46
N PHE A 18 25.02 30.19 72.06
CA PHE A 18 23.76 29.44 72.03
C PHE A 18 23.23 29.09 73.43
N GLN A 19 24.12 28.86 74.40
CA GLN A 19 23.71 28.58 75.79
C GLN A 19 23.11 29.79 76.51
N ARG A 20 23.45 31.02 76.09
CA ARG A 20 22.93 32.29 76.63
C ARG A 20 21.51 32.64 76.16
N TRP A 21 20.95 31.91 75.19
CA TRP A 21 19.58 32.13 74.73
C TRP A 21 18.55 31.62 75.75
N PRO A 22 17.38 32.28 75.90
CA PRO A 22 16.31 31.80 76.77
C PRO A 22 15.90 30.37 76.38
N ARG A 23 15.60 29.52 77.38
CA ARG A 23 15.19 28.12 77.19
C ARG A 23 14.17 27.87 76.06
N PRO A 24 13.07 28.65 75.89
CA PRO A 24 12.11 28.40 74.81
C PRO A 24 12.71 28.55 73.41
N TRP A 25 13.61 29.52 73.20
CA TRP A 25 14.26 29.74 71.91
C TRP A 25 15.26 28.65 71.56
N ARG A 26 16.04 28.17 72.55
CA ARG A 26 16.93 27.03 72.37
C ARG A 26 16.15 25.76 72.02
N LEU A 27 15.04 25.51 72.72
CA LEU A 27 14.20 24.34 72.46
C LEU A 27 13.57 24.43 71.06
N ALA A 28 13.07 25.62 70.67
CA ALA A 28 12.54 25.84 69.32
C ALA A 28 13.57 25.57 68.22
N VAL A 29 14.82 26.04 68.38
CA VAL A 29 15.91 25.78 67.41
C VAL A 29 16.26 24.30 67.34
N VAL A 30 16.34 23.61 68.49
CA VAL A 30 16.61 22.16 68.52
C VAL A 30 15.47 21.38 67.87
N VAL A 31 14.21 21.73 68.15
CA VAL A 31 13.05 21.11 67.51
C VAL A 31 13.06 21.35 66.00
N LEU A 32 13.32 22.59 65.56
CA LEU A 32 13.44 22.91 64.13
C LEU A 32 14.59 22.15 63.45
N ALA A 33 15.75 22.06 64.10
CA ALA A 33 16.89 21.30 63.59
C ALA A 33 16.60 19.79 63.53
N ALA A 34 15.90 19.24 64.54
CA ALA A 34 15.49 17.84 64.57
C ALA A 34 14.45 17.54 63.49
N LEU A 35 13.44 18.40 63.31
CA LEU A 35 12.45 18.29 62.24
C LEU A 35 13.11 18.38 60.86
N TYR A 36 14.09 19.27 60.70
CA TYR A 36 14.85 19.38 59.46
C TYR A 36 15.74 18.16 59.21
N ALA A 37 16.42 17.63 60.22
CA ALA A 37 17.20 16.39 60.11
C ALA A 37 16.31 15.18 59.78
N LEU A 38 15.14 15.09 60.42
CA LEU A 38 14.13 14.07 60.12
C LEU A 38 13.63 14.21 58.68
N TYR A 39 13.39 15.43 58.22
CA TYR A 39 13.02 15.71 56.82
C TYR A 39 14.11 15.24 55.85
N LEU A 40 15.38 15.61 56.10
CA LEU A 40 16.49 15.19 55.25
C LEU A 40 16.57 13.66 55.20
N LEU A 41 16.49 12.98 56.33
CA LEU A 41 16.57 11.54 56.39
C LEU A 41 15.38 10.89 55.66
N ALA A 42 14.15 11.30 55.97
CA ALA A 42 12.94 10.76 55.35
C ALA A 42 12.88 11.03 53.84
N GLY A 43 13.22 12.24 53.41
CA GLY A 43 13.21 12.65 52.00
C GLY A 43 14.24 11.91 51.17
N ASN A 44 15.49 11.80 51.66
CA ASN A 44 16.55 11.10 50.93
C ASN A 44 16.34 9.57 50.96
N ILE A 45 15.80 8.98 52.03
CA ILE A 45 15.39 7.57 52.04
C ILE A 45 14.27 7.34 51.03
N PHE A 46 13.21 8.16 51.06
CA PHE A 46 12.09 8.02 50.13
C PHE A 46 12.57 8.04 48.68
N LEU A 47 13.38 9.03 48.30
CA LEU A 47 13.86 9.21 46.91
C LEU A 47 14.78 8.10 46.39
N ASN A 48 15.51 7.38 47.25
CA ASN A 48 16.48 6.35 46.85
C ASN A 48 16.03 4.92 47.20
N THR A 49 14.78 4.71 47.60
CA THR A 49 14.23 3.39 47.95
C THR A 49 13.05 3.01 47.05
N PRO A 50 12.63 1.73 47.03
CA PRO A 50 11.44 1.29 46.27
C PRO A 50 10.14 2.02 46.62
N LEU A 51 10.12 2.80 47.71
CA LEU A 51 9.00 3.68 48.07
C LEU A 51 8.72 4.73 46.99
N PHE A 52 9.77 5.29 46.38
CA PHE A 52 9.63 6.24 45.27
C PHE A 52 9.06 5.57 44.02
N ASP A 53 9.55 4.37 43.69
CA ASP A 53 9.06 3.59 42.56
C ASP A 53 7.59 3.21 42.74
N ALA A 54 7.19 2.77 43.94
CA ALA A 54 5.79 2.47 44.25
C ALA A 54 4.87 3.71 44.13
N ALA A 55 5.38 4.90 44.44
CA ALA A 55 4.64 6.14 44.33
C ALA A 55 4.51 6.64 42.88
N THR A 56 5.58 6.55 42.08
CA THR A 56 5.65 7.09 40.71
C THR A 56 5.18 6.10 39.64
N ASN A 57 5.40 4.80 39.84
CA ASN A 57 5.16 3.74 38.85
C ASN A 57 3.91 2.90 39.15
N ARG A 58 2.81 3.54 39.59
CA ARG A 58 1.55 2.84 39.92
C ARG A 58 0.90 2.10 38.76
N GLN A 59 1.10 2.56 37.53
CA GLN A 59 0.62 1.90 36.30
C GLN A 59 1.80 1.76 35.31
N PRO A 60 2.71 0.79 35.51
CA PRO A 60 3.94 0.67 34.72
C PRO A 60 3.69 0.53 33.21
N HIS A 61 2.56 -0.05 32.84
CA HIS A 61 2.15 -0.18 31.43
C HIS A 61 1.77 1.17 30.77
N LYS A 62 1.50 2.23 31.55
CA LYS A 62 1.21 3.59 31.04
C LYS A 62 2.33 4.57 31.29
N PHE A 63 3.04 4.45 32.40
CA PHE A 63 4.09 5.37 32.79
C PHE A 63 5.12 4.68 33.68
N THR A 64 6.38 4.89 33.36
CA THR A 64 7.52 4.54 34.20
C THR A 64 8.46 5.73 34.33
N MET A 65 8.94 5.95 35.55
CA MET A 65 9.99 6.89 35.89
C MET A 65 11.06 6.10 36.64
N GLN A 66 12.28 6.19 36.13
CA GLN A 66 13.48 5.63 36.74
C GLN A 66 14.44 6.79 36.99
N THR A 67 15.03 6.80 38.18
CA THR A 67 16.05 7.77 38.55
C THR A 67 17.25 7.01 39.11
N GLY A 68 18.45 7.53 38.87
CA GLY A 68 19.64 7.12 39.61
C GLY A 68 19.60 7.70 41.03
N PRO A 69 20.76 8.09 41.59
CA PRO A 69 20.80 8.82 42.85
C PRO A 69 19.88 10.04 42.80
N ALA A 70 19.23 10.36 43.91
CA ALA A 70 18.44 11.57 44.06
C ALA A 70 18.59 12.14 45.47
N LEU A 71 18.57 13.47 45.62
CA LEU A 71 18.68 14.10 46.92
C LEU A 71 17.76 15.29 47.08
N THR A 72 17.44 15.59 48.34
CA THR A 72 16.72 16.78 48.75
C THR A 72 17.42 17.44 49.93
N LEU A 73 17.81 18.70 49.77
CA LEU A 73 18.43 19.51 50.84
C LEU A 73 17.41 20.44 51.49
N PHE A 74 16.56 21.08 50.68
CA PHE A 74 15.51 21.96 51.18
C PHE A 74 14.12 21.37 50.91
N PRO A 75 13.13 21.62 51.80
CA PRO A 75 11.74 21.25 51.59
C PRO A 75 11.23 21.57 50.17
N GLY A 76 10.89 20.51 49.43
CA GLY A 76 10.37 20.60 48.07
C GLY A 76 11.42 20.82 46.99
N GLN A 77 12.72 20.84 47.27
CA GLN A 77 13.76 20.84 46.24
C GLN A 77 14.29 19.44 46.02
N VAL A 78 14.35 18.99 44.77
CA VAL A 78 14.81 17.65 44.39
C VAL A 78 15.86 17.75 43.30
N MET A 79 16.99 17.09 43.49
CA MET A 79 18.02 16.90 42.49
C MET A 79 18.13 15.41 42.20
N ALA A 80 17.97 15.01 40.94
CA ALA A 80 18.03 13.61 40.52
C ALA A 80 18.99 13.46 39.34
N TRP A 81 19.71 12.33 39.30
CA TRP A 81 20.63 11.97 38.22
C TRP A 81 20.06 10.82 37.39
N ASN A 82 20.49 10.72 36.12
CA ASN A 82 20.09 9.66 35.18
C ASN A 82 18.57 9.44 35.14
N VAL A 83 17.83 10.53 34.98
CA VAL A 83 16.37 10.50 34.96
C VAL A 83 15.91 9.93 33.62
N ARG A 84 15.15 8.84 33.66
CA ARG A 84 14.50 8.25 32.48
C ARG A 84 13.02 8.18 32.74
N MET A 85 12.24 8.83 31.89
CA MET A 85 10.78 8.78 31.93
C MET A 85 10.29 8.17 30.63
N ARG A 86 9.38 7.21 30.73
CA ARG A 86 8.66 6.65 29.59
C ARG A 86 7.18 6.71 29.92
N GLY A 87 6.37 7.19 28.99
CA GLY A 87 4.93 7.06 29.09
C GLY A 87 4.27 6.78 27.76
N GLN A 88 3.06 6.24 27.84
CA GLN A 88 2.26 5.92 26.68
C GLN A 88 0.84 6.45 26.88
N ALA A 89 0.39 7.24 25.91
CA ALA A 89 -0.97 7.72 25.81
C ALA A 89 -1.54 7.31 24.45
N ASN A 90 -2.52 6.41 24.44
CA ASN A 90 -3.02 5.80 23.20
C ASN A 90 -1.91 5.10 22.42
N ARG A 91 -1.63 5.54 21.20
CA ARG A 91 -0.53 5.04 20.38
C ARG A 91 0.74 5.87 20.55
N THR A 92 0.70 7.03 21.21
CA THR A 92 1.87 7.88 21.35
C THR A 92 2.69 7.44 22.56
N VAL A 93 3.93 7.04 22.32
CA VAL A 93 4.92 6.74 23.35
C VAL A 93 5.89 7.91 23.42
N TYR A 94 6.14 8.43 24.61
CA TYR A 94 7.13 9.47 24.86
C TYR A 94 8.19 8.94 25.82
N VAL A 95 9.45 9.15 25.46
CA VAL A 95 10.62 8.79 26.26
C VAL A 95 11.46 10.06 26.45
N PHE A 96 11.78 10.36 27.70
CA PHE A 96 12.67 11.45 28.07
C PHE A 96 13.84 10.89 28.86
N HIS A 97 15.04 11.35 28.54
CA HIS A 97 16.26 11.04 29.27
C HIS A 97 16.98 12.33 29.62
N ALA A 98 17.43 12.47 30.87
CA ALA A 98 18.24 13.60 31.31
C ALA A 98 19.35 13.11 32.25
N ASP A 99 20.57 13.61 32.05
CA ASP A 99 21.72 13.29 32.91
C ASP A 99 21.47 13.77 34.35
N ARG A 100 20.84 14.93 34.48
CA ARG A 100 20.50 15.54 35.77
C ARG A 100 19.26 16.42 35.63
N ALA A 101 18.38 16.35 36.64
CA ALA A 101 17.21 17.19 36.78
C ALA A 101 17.19 17.83 38.17
N HIS A 102 16.98 19.14 38.22
CA HIS A 102 16.78 19.91 39.44
C HIS A 102 15.39 20.53 39.41
N ALA A 103 14.55 20.23 40.38
CA ALA A 103 13.17 20.68 40.42
C ALA A 103 12.81 21.27 41.78
N ARG A 104 11.93 22.27 41.76
CA ARG A 104 11.17 22.69 42.94
C ARG A 104 9.75 22.16 42.82
N VAL A 105 9.31 21.41 43.81
CA VAL A 105 7.96 20.91 44.02
C VAL A 105 7.28 21.80 45.04
N ALA A 106 6.15 22.38 44.68
CA ALA A 106 5.31 23.09 45.65
C ALA A 106 4.57 22.05 46.50
N LEU A 107 4.84 22.03 47.81
CA LEU A 107 4.28 21.02 48.72
C LEU A 107 2.81 21.30 49.07
N LEU A 108 2.42 22.57 49.23
CA LEU A 108 1.05 22.94 49.61
C LEU A 108 -0.02 22.53 48.56
N PRO A 109 0.21 22.68 47.24
CA PRO A 109 -0.72 22.20 46.22
C PRO A 109 -1.00 20.68 46.25
N LEU A 110 -0.12 19.87 46.85
CA LEU A 110 -0.34 18.42 46.96
C LEU A 110 -1.61 18.09 47.75
N PHE A 111 -1.95 18.88 48.78
CA PHE A 111 -3.20 18.74 49.55
C PHE A 111 -4.46 18.99 48.70
N ARG A 112 -4.32 19.65 47.55
CA ARG A 112 -5.39 19.94 46.59
C ARG A 112 -5.33 19.02 45.36
N ARG A 113 -4.60 17.90 45.43
CA ARG A 113 -4.38 16.96 44.31
C ARG A 113 -3.70 17.60 43.10
N GLU A 114 -2.81 18.56 43.35
CA GLU A 114 -2.01 19.24 42.32
C GLU A 114 -0.52 18.98 42.54
N VAL A 115 0.13 18.34 41.56
CA VAL A 115 1.58 18.28 41.49
C VAL A 115 2.04 19.50 40.71
N ARG A 116 2.48 20.53 41.43
CA ARG A 116 2.98 21.77 40.85
C ARG A 116 4.49 21.87 40.97
N LEU A 117 5.16 22.03 39.84
CA LEU A 117 6.57 22.35 39.75
C LEU A 117 6.72 23.79 39.23
N PRO A 118 6.98 24.78 40.12
CA PRO A 118 7.18 26.16 39.69
C PRO A 118 8.37 26.32 38.73
N TRP A 119 9.39 25.47 38.88
CA TRP A 119 10.48 25.38 37.92
C TRP A 119 11.13 24.00 37.98
N LEU A 120 11.62 23.56 36.82
CA LEU A 120 12.44 22.38 36.65
C LEU A 120 13.55 22.72 35.66
N HIS A 121 14.78 22.35 35.97
CA HIS A 121 15.93 22.50 35.10
C HIS A 121 16.53 21.13 34.79
N ALA A 122 16.63 20.77 33.52
CA ALA A 122 17.19 19.50 33.07
C ALA A 122 18.44 19.73 32.21
N THR A 123 19.47 18.93 32.43
CA THR A 123 20.70 18.95 31.64
C THR A 123 20.92 17.64 30.91
N GLY A 124 21.43 17.70 29.69
CA GLY A 124 21.64 16.52 28.83
C GLY A 124 20.33 15.87 28.40
N LEU A 125 19.33 16.67 28.02
CA LEU A 125 18.00 16.18 27.70
C LEU A 125 17.96 15.54 26.30
N SER A 126 17.42 14.33 26.21
CA SER A 126 17.01 13.71 24.95
C SER A 126 15.53 13.36 25.04
N ALA A 127 14.77 13.72 23.99
CA ALA A 127 13.34 13.46 23.90
C ALA A 127 13.02 12.60 22.68
N GLU A 128 12.18 11.59 22.84
CA GLU A 128 11.73 10.71 21.76
C GLU A 128 10.21 10.54 21.85
N VAL A 129 9.53 10.74 20.73
CA VAL A 129 8.10 10.54 20.58
C VAL A 129 7.86 9.58 19.43
N GLU A 130 7.31 8.42 19.73
CA GLU A 130 7.11 7.33 18.78
C GLU A 130 5.65 6.88 18.76
N THR A 131 5.29 6.09 17.75
CA THR A 131 3.96 5.48 17.65
C THR A 131 4.07 3.99 17.95
N SER A 132 3.22 3.49 18.84
CA SER A 132 3.11 2.07 19.21
C SER A 132 1.94 1.40 18.49
N ASP A 133 2.14 0.14 18.10
CA ASP A 133 1.12 -0.68 17.46
C ASP A 133 -0.07 -0.98 18.38
N LYS A 134 0.18 -1.13 19.69
CA LYS A 134 -0.83 -1.47 20.70
C LYS A 134 -1.39 -0.20 21.37
N PRO A 135 -2.64 0.20 21.11
CA PRO A 135 -3.22 1.40 21.71
C PRO A 135 -3.64 1.17 23.17
N ILE A 136 -3.38 2.17 24.04
CA ILE A 136 -3.98 2.24 25.38
C ILE A 136 -5.14 3.25 25.36
N PRO A 137 -6.40 2.79 25.44
CA PRO A 137 -7.55 3.67 25.27
C PRO A 137 -7.53 4.82 26.31
N PRO A 138 -7.87 6.06 25.90
CA PRO A 138 -8.00 7.15 26.84
C PRO A 138 -9.10 6.88 27.88
N PRO A 139 -8.94 7.37 29.12
CA PRO A 139 -10.07 7.49 30.04
C PRO A 139 -11.13 8.45 29.48
N PRO A 140 -12.42 8.27 29.86
CA PRO A 140 -13.48 9.20 29.50
C PRO A 140 -13.23 10.59 30.07
N ARG A 141 -13.84 11.62 29.48
CA ARG A 141 -13.75 13.01 29.93
C ARG A 141 -14.11 13.14 31.41
N GLY A 142 -13.30 13.87 32.17
CA GLY A 142 -13.56 14.10 33.60
C GLY A 142 -12.54 14.99 34.28
N ASP A 143 -12.96 15.64 35.38
CA ASP A 143 -12.16 16.65 36.10
C ASP A 143 -11.72 16.18 37.50
N GLN A 144 -11.80 14.88 37.77
CA GLN A 144 -11.50 14.30 39.08
C GLN A 144 -10.05 13.79 39.23
N GLY A 145 -9.24 13.90 38.18
CA GLY A 145 -7.83 13.49 38.19
C GLY A 145 -6.91 14.49 38.87
N TRP A 146 -5.73 14.01 39.28
CA TRP A 146 -4.63 14.89 39.73
C TRP A 146 -4.24 15.86 38.62
N THR A 147 -3.94 17.10 39.00
CA THR A 147 -3.43 18.12 38.08
C THR A 147 -1.91 18.13 38.11
N LEU A 148 -1.30 17.93 36.95
CA LEU A 148 0.15 18.05 36.73
C LEU A 148 0.40 19.43 36.13
N ARG A 149 1.03 20.33 36.88
CA ARG A 149 1.32 21.70 36.44
C ARG A 149 2.82 21.98 36.51
N PHE A 150 3.41 22.20 35.35
CA PHE A 150 4.83 22.48 35.18
C PHE A 150 4.94 23.88 34.62
N ASP A 151 5.25 24.86 35.47
CA ASP A 151 5.21 26.28 35.09
C ASP A 151 6.36 26.61 34.12
N ALA A 152 7.56 26.05 34.34
CA ALA A 152 8.70 26.19 33.45
C ALA A 152 9.67 25.01 33.59
N ILE A 153 9.75 24.19 32.55
CA ILE A 153 10.81 23.20 32.34
C ILE A 153 11.85 23.84 31.43
N THR A 154 13.04 24.09 31.96
CA THR A 154 14.14 24.72 31.24
C THR A 154 15.24 23.70 30.97
N SER A 155 15.86 23.80 29.80
CA SER A 155 17.09 23.09 29.50
C SER A 155 17.97 23.96 28.63
N THR A 156 19.27 23.97 28.93
CA THR A 156 20.31 24.62 28.11
C THR A 156 21.14 23.60 27.34
N SER A 157 20.81 22.31 27.45
CA SER A 157 21.59 21.20 26.88
C SER A 157 20.68 20.07 26.42
N ILE A 158 19.81 20.38 25.46
CA ILE A 158 19.01 19.38 24.74
C ILE A 158 19.91 18.77 23.66
N ARG A 159 20.20 17.47 23.76
CA ARG A 159 21.07 16.74 22.83
C ARG A 159 20.31 16.34 21.56
N SER A 160 19.08 15.88 21.72
CA SER A 160 18.25 15.46 20.59
C SER A 160 16.75 15.49 20.87
N ALA A 161 15.97 15.63 19.81
CA ALA A 161 14.52 15.47 19.79
C ALA A 161 14.12 14.60 18.59
N ARG A 162 13.50 13.44 18.85
CA ARG A 162 12.92 12.55 17.83
C ARG A 162 11.40 12.63 17.86
N LEU A 163 10.77 12.94 16.73
CA LEU A 163 9.32 12.94 16.54
C LEU A 163 8.96 12.02 15.36
N GLY A 164 8.62 10.77 15.68
CA GLY A 164 8.42 9.72 14.68
C GLY A 164 9.68 9.53 13.84
N LYS A 165 9.58 9.84 12.55
CA LYS A 165 10.69 9.74 11.59
C LYS A 165 11.64 10.94 11.61
N LEU A 166 11.23 12.06 12.19
CA LEU A 166 12.05 13.27 12.27
C LEU A 166 13.00 13.19 13.47
N LEU A 167 14.29 13.42 13.27
CA LEU A 167 15.30 13.53 14.31
C LEU A 167 16.04 14.86 14.17
N ILE A 168 16.13 15.60 15.26
CA ILE A 168 16.93 16.82 15.40
C ILE A 168 17.98 16.52 16.46
N ALA A 169 19.27 16.62 16.12
CA ALA A 169 20.37 16.40 17.05
C ALA A 169 21.38 17.54 16.96
N GLY A 170 21.81 18.09 18.10
CA GLY A 170 22.70 19.26 18.12
C GLY A 170 22.72 19.92 19.49
N GLN A 171 23.06 21.21 19.53
CA GLN A 171 23.07 22.00 20.77
C GLN A 171 21.72 22.69 20.96
N GLY A 172 20.82 22.04 21.68
CA GLY A 172 19.48 22.57 21.92
C GLY A 172 19.31 23.25 23.27
N HIS A 173 18.36 24.17 23.32
CA HIS A 173 17.88 24.83 24.53
C HIS A 173 16.37 25.02 24.44
N GLY A 174 15.72 25.25 25.56
CA GLY A 174 14.29 25.52 25.54
C GLY A 174 13.68 25.71 26.90
N LYS A 175 12.48 26.26 26.89
CA LYS A 175 11.60 26.45 28.03
C LYS A 175 10.20 25.98 27.64
N VAL A 176 9.72 24.95 28.34
CA VAL A 176 8.39 24.37 28.09
C VAL A 176 7.56 24.44 29.37
N GLY A 177 6.36 24.97 29.27
CA GLY A 177 5.39 24.99 30.37
C GLY A 177 4.11 24.27 29.96
N PHE A 178 3.57 23.42 30.83
CA PHE A 178 2.32 22.71 30.52
C PHE A 178 1.47 22.44 31.75
N LEU A 179 0.18 22.23 31.49
CA LEU A 179 -0.77 21.68 32.44
C LEU A 179 -1.40 20.43 31.85
N LYS A 180 -1.46 19.36 32.63
CA LYS A 180 -2.20 18.16 32.30
C LYS A 180 -2.99 17.67 33.49
N GLN A 181 -4.31 17.63 33.36
CA GLN A 181 -5.15 16.94 34.33
C GLN A 181 -5.31 15.47 33.91
N LEU A 182 -5.04 14.56 34.85
CA LEU A 182 -5.14 13.12 34.64
C LEU A 182 -6.60 12.65 34.59
N LYS A 183 -6.84 11.36 34.31
CA LYS A 183 -8.17 10.74 34.27
C LYS A 183 -9.18 11.46 33.34
N GLY A 184 -8.72 11.85 32.15
CA GLY A 184 -9.59 12.42 31.12
C GLY A 184 -9.74 13.94 31.17
N GLY A 185 -9.04 14.60 32.09
CA GLY A 185 -9.06 16.04 32.21
C GLY A 185 -8.28 16.77 31.11
N PRO A 186 -8.42 18.11 31.09
CA PRO A 186 -7.88 18.96 30.04
C PRO A 186 -6.35 19.00 30.03
N SER A 187 -5.81 19.50 28.91
CA SER A 187 -4.41 19.84 28.74
C SER A 187 -4.23 21.23 28.17
N GLU A 188 -3.17 21.90 28.57
CA GLU A 188 -2.77 23.21 28.11
C GLU A 188 -1.24 23.22 27.93
N LEU A 189 -0.76 23.91 26.91
CA LEU A 189 0.65 24.15 26.70
C LEU A 189 0.85 25.66 26.75
N PHE A 190 1.51 26.10 27.82
CA PHE A 190 1.84 27.50 28.05
C PHE A 190 2.80 27.98 26.96
N PRO A 191 2.99 29.31 26.81
CA PRO A 191 4.00 29.87 25.92
C PRO A 191 5.35 29.19 26.14
N SER A 192 5.75 28.39 25.14
CA SER A 192 6.93 27.54 25.19
C SER A 192 7.82 27.85 24.00
N GLU A 193 9.13 27.69 24.21
CA GLU A 193 10.16 27.92 23.21
C GLU A 193 11.16 26.78 23.21
N ALA A 194 11.66 26.44 22.03
CA ALA A 194 12.76 25.52 21.87
C ALA A 194 13.62 25.97 20.69
N GLY A 195 14.93 25.95 20.88
CA GLY A 195 15.89 26.31 19.86
C GLY A 195 17.02 25.29 19.77
N PHE A 196 17.64 25.20 18.60
CA PHE A 196 18.83 24.42 18.36
C PHE A 196 19.83 25.22 17.54
N THR A 197 21.11 25.10 17.89
CA THR A 197 22.23 25.62 17.13
C THR A 197 23.10 24.48 16.64
N ASP A 198 23.65 24.64 15.43
CA ASP A 198 24.50 23.66 14.77
C ASP A 198 23.87 22.24 14.71
N ALA A 199 22.57 22.18 14.44
CA ALA A 199 21.84 20.93 14.47
C ALA A 199 21.86 20.17 13.14
N VAL A 200 21.92 18.86 13.24
CA VAL A 200 21.66 17.93 12.16
C VAL A 200 20.19 17.53 12.22
N VAL A 201 19.48 17.70 11.11
CA VAL A 201 18.08 17.29 10.97
C VAL A 201 18.00 16.15 9.96
N SER A 202 17.41 15.04 10.36
CA SER A 202 17.16 13.89 9.50
C SER A 202 15.70 13.45 9.54
N TYR A 203 15.24 12.87 8.44
CA TYR A 203 13.91 12.29 8.30
C TYR A 203 14.03 10.86 7.78
N ASP A 204 13.51 9.90 8.53
CA ASP A 204 13.57 8.46 8.19
C ASP A 204 15.00 7.95 7.95
N GLY A 205 15.97 8.49 8.72
CA GLY A 205 17.39 8.18 8.58
C GLY A 205 18.13 8.99 7.51
N VAL A 206 17.43 9.68 6.61
CA VAL A 206 18.03 10.54 5.58
C VAL A 206 18.29 11.92 6.17
N GLN A 207 19.56 12.35 6.20
CA GLN A 207 19.88 13.72 6.58
C GLN A 207 19.25 14.70 5.58
N VAL A 208 18.68 15.80 6.05
CA VAL A 208 18.04 16.84 5.22
C VAL A 208 18.73 18.19 5.42
N PHE A 209 19.08 18.50 6.67
CA PHE A 209 19.77 19.74 7.03
C PHE A 209 21.03 19.47 7.85
N ASN A 210 22.00 20.37 7.69
CA ASN A 210 23.21 20.42 8.48
C ASN A 210 23.44 21.84 9.00
N GLY A 211 24.08 21.97 10.17
CA GLY A 211 24.37 23.26 10.80
C GLY A 211 23.11 24.12 11.01
N ALA A 212 21.98 23.48 11.35
CA ALA A 212 20.70 24.16 11.45
C ALA A 212 20.63 25.05 12.70
N GLN A 213 20.20 26.30 12.49
CA GLN A 213 19.70 27.22 13.50
C GLN A 213 18.18 27.17 13.44
N LEU A 214 17.59 26.62 14.49
CA LEU A 214 16.16 26.42 14.63
C LEU A 214 15.69 27.21 15.84
N ASP A 215 14.68 28.03 15.68
CA ASP A 215 13.98 28.68 16.79
C ASP A 215 12.48 28.44 16.64
N THR A 216 11.87 27.88 17.68
CA THR A 216 10.45 27.54 17.67
C THR A 216 9.77 28.11 18.89
N GLN A 217 8.58 28.66 18.67
CA GLN A 217 7.66 29.08 19.72
C GLN A 217 6.35 28.33 19.49
N PHE A 218 5.74 27.81 20.55
CA PHE A 218 4.51 27.06 20.44
C PHE A 218 3.69 27.11 21.73
N GLN A 219 2.37 27.12 21.57
CA GLN A 219 1.40 27.06 22.66
C GLN A 219 0.06 26.53 22.14
N PHE A 220 -0.75 25.99 23.04
CA PHE A 220 -2.15 25.70 22.75
C PHE A 220 -3.01 25.93 24.00
N PRO A 221 -4.25 26.41 23.84
CA PRO A 221 -5.12 26.69 24.96
C PRO A 221 -5.55 25.41 25.69
N ARG A 222 -6.09 25.60 26.88
CA ARG A 222 -6.70 24.54 27.67
C ARG A 222 -7.84 23.89 26.87
N HIS A 223 -7.71 22.59 26.61
CA HIS A 223 -8.70 21.81 25.86
C HIS A 223 -8.81 20.39 26.41
N TYR A 224 -9.96 19.76 26.20
CA TYR A 224 -10.13 18.32 26.41
C TYR A 224 -9.64 17.53 25.19
N ARG A 225 -9.25 16.28 25.41
CA ARG A 225 -8.63 15.46 24.35
C ARG A 225 -9.58 15.16 23.19
N ASP A 226 -10.87 15.02 23.46
CA ASP A 226 -11.95 14.80 22.49
C ASP A 226 -12.16 16.01 21.57
N GLU A 227 -11.90 17.23 22.06
CA GLU A 227 -11.97 18.46 21.27
C GLU A 227 -10.84 18.54 20.22
N ALA A 228 -9.62 18.16 20.58
CA ALA A 228 -8.46 18.15 19.66
C ALA A 228 -7.55 16.92 19.84
N PRO A 229 -7.93 15.75 19.32
CA PRO A 229 -7.10 14.55 19.35
C PRO A 229 -6.01 14.56 18.26
N GLY A 230 -4.84 13.98 18.56
CA GLY A 230 -3.79 13.73 17.57
C GLY A 230 -3.35 15.00 16.83
N LEU A 231 -3.39 14.96 15.50
CA LEU A 231 -3.00 16.08 14.62
C LEU A 231 -3.97 17.27 14.70
N ARG A 232 -5.22 17.10 15.18
CA ARG A 232 -6.14 18.24 15.38
C ARG A 232 -5.62 19.27 16.36
N LYS A 233 -4.67 18.90 17.22
CA LYS A 233 -3.99 19.87 18.08
C LYS A 233 -3.33 21.00 17.30
N LEU A 234 -2.86 20.75 16.07
CA LEU A 234 -2.32 21.80 15.20
C LEU A 234 -3.39 22.85 14.83
N GLY A 235 -4.68 22.46 14.83
CA GLY A 235 -5.83 23.34 14.63
C GLY A 235 -6.14 24.29 15.80
N ILE A 236 -5.57 24.06 16.98
CA ILE A 236 -5.68 24.96 18.15
C ILE A 236 -4.30 25.50 18.59
N THR A 237 -3.24 25.12 17.88
CA THR A 237 -1.87 25.49 18.20
C THR A 237 -1.55 26.84 17.58
N ARG A 238 -0.94 27.72 18.37
CA ARG A 238 -0.20 28.88 17.86
C ARG A 238 1.27 28.52 17.86
N ALA A 239 1.93 28.65 16.72
CA ALA A 239 3.34 28.33 16.57
C ALA A 239 4.06 29.29 15.64
N ARG A 240 5.35 29.50 15.89
CA ARG A 240 6.29 30.13 14.97
C ARG A 240 7.51 29.24 14.84
N LEU A 241 7.97 29.07 13.62
CA LEU A 241 9.17 28.32 13.26
C LEU A 241 10.08 29.24 12.47
N GLN A 242 11.27 29.50 12.98
CA GLN A 242 12.36 30.11 12.24
C GLN A 242 13.44 29.07 12.02
N LEU A 243 13.88 28.91 10.77
CA LEU A 243 14.89 27.94 10.38
C LEU A 243 15.88 28.60 9.44
N LYS A 244 17.17 28.44 9.73
CA LYS A 244 18.27 28.70 8.80
C LYS A 244 19.21 27.52 8.84
N ALA A 245 19.45 26.87 7.72
CA ALA A 245 20.35 25.71 7.69
C ALA A 245 21.04 25.54 6.34
N ALA A 246 22.15 24.81 6.35
CA ALA A 246 22.68 24.22 5.13
C ALA A 246 21.80 23.03 4.73
N THR A 247 21.52 22.89 3.44
CA THR A 247 20.81 21.77 2.86
C THR A 247 21.82 20.75 2.34
N VAL A 248 21.53 19.47 2.52
CA VAL A 248 22.29 18.38 1.91
C VAL A 248 21.74 18.05 0.53
N ALA A 249 22.58 17.54 -0.36
CA ALA A 249 22.10 17.04 -1.65
C ALA A 249 21.25 15.78 -1.41
N LEU A 250 20.13 15.64 -2.11
CA LEU A 250 19.35 14.39 -2.08
C LEU A 250 19.68 13.57 -3.33
N LYS A 251 20.15 12.35 -3.09
CA LYS A 251 20.35 11.30 -4.09
C LYS A 251 19.11 10.44 -4.12
N ILE A 252 18.40 10.44 -5.24
CA ILE A 252 17.18 9.67 -5.48
C ILE A 252 17.52 8.65 -6.56
N ASP A 253 17.82 7.42 -6.14
CA ASP A 253 18.12 6.33 -7.04
C ASP A 253 16.83 5.59 -7.42
N THR A 254 16.53 5.59 -8.72
CA THR A 254 15.33 4.96 -9.29
C THR A 254 15.61 3.61 -9.95
N GLY A 255 16.82 3.07 -9.82
CA GLY A 255 17.21 1.79 -10.44
C GLY A 255 16.74 0.55 -9.69
N ALA A 256 16.35 0.68 -8.42
CA ALA A 256 15.83 -0.41 -7.62
C ALA A 256 14.29 -0.49 -7.69
N PRO A 257 13.67 -1.64 -7.31
CA PRO A 257 12.21 -1.78 -7.20
C PRO A 257 11.56 -0.79 -6.21
N HIS A 258 12.35 -0.26 -5.28
CA HIS A 258 11.96 0.80 -4.36
C HIS A 258 12.90 1.99 -4.55
N VAL A 259 12.35 3.21 -4.55
CA VAL A 259 13.15 4.44 -4.65
C VAL A 259 14.04 4.54 -3.42
N ASP A 260 15.35 4.52 -3.62
CA ASP A 260 16.34 4.68 -2.54
C ASP A 260 16.73 6.16 -2.44
N ILE A 261 16.58 6.74 -1.25
CA ILE A 261 16.84 8.16 -1.01
C ILE A 261 17.98 8.27 -0.01
N ARG A 262 19.07 8.94 -0.41
CA ARG A 262 20.25 9.17 0.42
C ARG A 262 20.66 10.63 0.41
N SER A 263 21.38 11.04 1.45
CA SER A 263 21.95 12.39 1.57
C SER A 263 23.38 12.46 1.04
N GLY A 264 23.78 13.60 0.48
CA GLY A 264 25.13 13.91 0.02
C GLY A 264 25.56 15.34 0.38
N PRO A 265 26.85 15.69 0.23
CA PRO A 265 27.35 17.01 0.58
C PRO A 265 26.74 18.10 -0.31
N SER A 266 26.49 19.28 0.24
CA SER A 266 25.97 20.44 -0.49
C SER A 266 26.28 21.75 0.24
N ALA A 267 26.38 22.83 -0.53
CA ALA A 267 26.52 24.21 -0.03
C ALA A 267 25.21 25.01 -0.10
N ALA A 268 24.11 24.40 -0.54
CA ALA A 268 22.81 25.04 -0.62
C ALA A 268 22.23 25.33 0.77
N ARG A 269 21.20 26.17 0.83
CA ARG A 269 20.62 26.65 2.10
C ARG A 269 19.10 26.61 2.07
N VAL A 270 18.54 26.52 3.26
CA VAL A 270 17.12 26.73 3.54
C VAL A 270 16.96 27.88 4.52
N GLU A 271 15.97 28.73 4.27
CA GLU A 271 15.49 29.74 5.22
C GLU A 271 13.98 29.68 5.29
N ALA A 272 13.42 29.67 6.50
CA ALA A 272 11.98 29.72 6.72
C ALA A 272 11.61 30.56 7.94
N ASP A 273 10.54 31.35 7.84
CA ASP A 273 9.80 31.95 8.96
C ASP A 273 8.32 31.61 8.74
N ILE A 274 7.83 30.59 9.43
CA ILE A 274 6.47 30.07 9.30
C ILE A 274 5.71 30.37 10.58
N ARG A 275 4.53 30.97 10.44
CA ARG A 275 3.64 31.30 11.56
C ARG A 275 2.31 30.60 11.36
N LEU A 276 1.85 29.92 12.40
CA LEU A 276 0.60 29.18 12.46
C LEU A 276 -0.22 29.73 13.62
N ASP A 277 -1.49 30.03 13.39
CA ASP A 277 -2.46 30.32 14.46
C ASP A 277 -3.75 29.57 14.17
N GLY A 278 -4.13 28.65 15.07
CA GLY A 278 -5.38 27.89 14.96
C GLY A 278 -5.51 27.13 13.63
N GLY A 279 -4.47 26.40 13.21
CA GLY A 279 -4.47 25.66 11.94
C GLY A 279 -4.38 26.50 10.66
N THR A 280 -4.19 27.82 10.81
CA THR A 280 -4.13 28.77 9.69
C THR A 280 -2.74 29.40 9.61
N LEU A 281 -2.10 29.33 8.44
CA LEU A 281 -0.83 30.02 8.21
C LEU A 281 -1.04 31.53 8.20
N GLN A 282 -0.16 32.29 8.86
CA GLN A 282 -0.30 33.74 8.95
C GLN A 282 0.37 34.47 7.78
N PRO A 283 -0.16 35.63 7.34
CA PRO A 283 0.47 36.42 6.29
C PRO A 283 1.90 36.81 6.67
N GLY A 284 2.78 36.85 5.67
CA GLY A 284 4.22 37.06 5.85
C GLY A 284 4.99 35.79 6.23
N SER A 285 4.32 34.64 6.38
CA SER A 285 5.02 33.36 6.44
C SER A 285 5.71 33.09 5.10
N ARG A 286 7.00 32.74 5.14
CA ARG A 286 7.82 32.49 3.96
C ARG A 286 8.78 31.34 4.17
N ALA A 287 9.06 30.57 3.13
CA ALA A 287 10.15 29.61 3.11
C ALA A 287 10.80 29.59 1.73
N VAL A 288 12.13 29.55 1.70
CA VAL A 288 12.93 29.37 0.50
C VAL A 288 13.89 28.22 0.75
N TRP A 289 13.78 27.18 -0.05
CA TRP A 289 14.60 25.99 0.06
C TRP A 289 15.26 25.69 -1.28
N ARG A 290 16.59 25.75 -1.31
CA ARG A 290 17.39 25.30 -2.45
C ARG A 290 17.91 23.90 -2.19
N LEU A 291 17.51 22.97 -3.03
CA LEU A 291 17.74 21.55 -2.86
C LEU A 291 18.52 20.99 -4.05
N PRO A 292 19.81 20.68 -3.89
CA PRO A 292 20.55 19.95 -4.90
C PRO A 292 20.01 18.54 -4.99
N LEU A 293 19.62 18.14 -6.19
CA LEU A 293 19.08 16.84 -6.50
C LEU A 293 20.07 16.08 -7.37
N LEU A 294 20.21 14.80 -7.07
CA LEU A 294 20.94 13.79 -7.81
C LEU A 294 19.90 12.71 -8.12
N ALA A 295 19.32 12.69 -9.32
CA ALA A 295 18.23 11.76 -9.67
C ALA A 295 18.65 10.77 -10.77
N GLY A 296 17.83 9.75 -11.04
CA GLY A 296 18.10 8.71 -12.06
C GLY A 296 18.74 7.43 -11.48
N VAL A 297 19.02 6.43 -12.32
CA VAL A 297 19.70 5.19 -11.90
C VAL A 297 21.12 5.53 -11.46
N GLY A 298 21.46 5.17 -10.23
CA GLY A 298 22.75 5.56 -9.63
C GLY A 298 22.84 7.05 -9.25
N ALA A 299 21.74 7.80 -9.34
CA ALA A 299 21.63 9.21 -8.92
C ALA A 299 22.70 10.13 -9.56
N THR A 300 22.79 10.11 -10.89
CA THR A 300 23.81 10.87 -11.65
C THR A 300 23.37 12.29 -12.02
N ASP A 301 22.06 12.52 -12.12
CA ASP A 301 21.51 13.72 -12.76
C ASP A 301 21.43 14.88 -11.78
N ARG A 302 22.20 15.94 -12.06
CA ARG A 302 22.41 17.06 -11.14
C ARG A 302 21.46 18.21 -11.41
N GLY A 303 20.48 18.39 -10.53
CA GLY A 303 19.56 19.51 -10.53
C GLY A 303 19.72 20.40 -9.29
N MET A 304 19.30 21.67 -9.39
CA MET A 304 19.03 22.49 -8.20
C MET A 304 17.56 22.87 -8.21
N LEU A 305 16.78 22.20 -7.36
CA LEU A 305 15.37 22.52 -7.17
C LEU A 305 15.24 23.68 -6.18
N ALA A 306 14.69 24.80 -6.64
CA ALA A 306 14.29 25.90 -5.78
C ALA A 306 12.80 25.76 -5.43
N LEU A 307 12.50 25.64 -4.15
CA LEU A 307 11.14 25.65 -3.61
C LEU A 307 10.92 26.96 -2.85
N GLN A 308 9.80 27.61 -3.11
CA GLN A 308 9.40 28.84 -2.42
C GLN A 308 7.96 28.73 -1.96
N LEU A 309 7.71 29.15 -0.73
CA LEU A 309 6.38 29.28 -0.14
C LEU A 309 6.22 30.70 0.35
N ASP A 310 5.12 31.35 -0.03
CA ASP A 310 4.72 32.67 0.45
C ASP A 310 3.26 32.65 0.86
N VAL A 311 2.96 33.22 2.03
CA VAL A 311 1.60 33.31 2.54
C VAL A 311 1.16 34.77 2.59
N ALA A 312 0.11 35.10 1.86
CA ALA A 312 -0.54 36.41 1.85
C ALA A 312 -2.03 36.24 2.19
N HIS A 313 -2.95 36.55 1.29
CA HIS A 313 -4.36 36.13 1.42
C HIS A 313 -4.52 34.62 1.16
N ASP A 314 -3.73 34.12 0.21
CA ASP A 314 -3.62 32.71 -0.19
C ASP A 314 -2.21 32.20 0.08
N ILE A 315 -2.00 30.89 -0.05
CA ILE A 315 -0.67 30.28 -0.01
C ILE A 315 -0.19 30.10 -1.45
N ARG A 316 0.96 30.68 -1.80
CA ARG A 316 1.64 30.46 -3.07
C ARG A 316 2.81 29.51 -2.86
N VAL A 317 2.91 28.50 -3.71
CA VAL A 317 4.00 27.52 -3.74
C VAL A 317 4.59 27.53 -5.14
N GLN A 318 5.88 27.84 -5.22
CA GLN A 318 6.62 27.84 -6.47
C GLN A 318 7.73 26.79 -6.41
N ALA A 319 7.91 26.07 -7.51
CA ALA A 319 9.01 25.13 -7.69
C ALA A 319 9.70 25.41 -9.01
N ARG A 320 11.04 25.51 -9.00
CA ARG A 320 11.82 25.71 -10.21
C ARG A 320 13.04 24.81 -10.23
N LEU A 321 13.12 23.95 -11.23
CA LEU A 321 14.30 23.22 -11.65
C LEU A 321 14.71 23.76 -13.02
N PRO A 322 15.84 24.47 -13.14
CA PRO A 322 16.35 24.92 -14.44
C PRO A 322 16.60 23.74 -15.39
N HIS A 323 16.58 24.01 -16.68
CA HIS A 323 16.91 23.03 -17.71
C HIS A 323 18.33 22.47 -17.51
N ASP A 324 18.45 21.16 -17.57
CA ASP A 324 19.73 20.45 -17.60
C ASP A 324 19.98 19.91 -19.01
N ASP A 325 21.01 20.44 -19.68
CA ASP A 325 21.36 20.07 -21.06
C ASP A 325 21.68 18.57 -21.24
N LYS A 326 22.11 17.87 -20.18
CA LYS A 326 22.45 16.43 -20.26
C LYS A 326 21.22 15.54 -20.23
N THR A 327 20.24 15.92 -19.42
CA THR A 327 19.09 15.06 -19.10
C THR A 327 17.81 15.54 -19.77
N GLY A 328 17.78 16.81 -20.20
CA GLY A 328 16.60 17.51 -20.69
C GLY A 328 15.60 17.86 -19.59
N SER A 329 15.93 17.58 -18.32
CA SER A 329 14.98 17.73 -17.21
C SER A 329 14.81 19.19 -16.80
N GLU A 330 13.56 19.60 -16.59
CA GLU A 330 13.18 20.93 -16.13
C GLU A 330 11.84 20.87 -15.38
N LEU A 331 11.62 21.80 -14.47
CA LEU A 331 10.34 21.94 -13.77
C LEU A 331 10.08 23.41 -13.47
N GLN A 332 8.86 23.86 -13.72
CA GLN A 332 8.34 25.14 -13.32
C GLN A 332 6.92 24.92 -12.81
N ALA A 333 6.71 25.14 -11.52
CA ALA A 333 5.39 25.12 -10.92
C ALA A 333 5.12 26.45 -10.24
N ASP A 334 3.94 27.02 -10.47
CA ASP A 334 3.42 28.16 -9.75
C ASP A 334 1.98 27.84 -9.34
N LEU A 335 1.83 27.46 -8.08
CA LEU A 335 0.59 26.96 -7.53
C LEU A 335 0.10 27.89 -6.43
N ARG A 336 -1.19 28.18 -6.45
CA ARG A 336 -1.91 28.93 -5.44
C ARG A 336 -2.92 28.02 -4.77
N ILE A 337 -2.91 27.99 -3.44
CA ILE A 337 -3.92 27.34 -2.63
C ILE A 337 -4.79 28.46 -2.05
N ALA A 338 -6.06 28.51 -2.46
CA ALA A 338 -7.01 29.51 -1.98
C ALA A 338 -7.16 29.43 -0.45
N GLY A 339 -7.05 30.54 0.27
CA GLY A 339 -7.08 30.59 1.72
C GLY A 339 -5.83 30.02 2.41
N ARG A 340 -5.79 30.09 3.74
CA ARG A 340 -4.57 29.83 4.55
C ARG A 340 -4.67 28.65 5.50
N SER A 341 -5.84 28.02 5.59
CA SER A 341 -6.06 26.87 6.48
C SER A 341 -5.36 25.63 5.93
N ILE A 342 -4.74 24.83 6.80
CA ILE A 342 -4.09 23.57 6.43
C ILE A 342 -4.90 22.40 7.04
N PRO A 343 -5.53 21.54 6.21
CA PRO A 343 -6.30 20.40 6.70
C PRO A 343 -5.37 19.22 7.06
N PHE A 344 -4.70 19.31 8.21
CA PHE A 344 -3.68 18.34 8.63
C PHE A 344 -4.18 16.88 8.74
N GLU A 345 -5.47 16.66 9.01
CA GLU A 345 -6.07 15.32 9.07
C GLU A 345 -6.41 14.76 7.68
N GLN A 346 -6.74 15.62 6.72
CA GLN A 346 -7.16 15.25 5.38
C GLN A 346 -6.47 16.15 4.35
N PRO A 347 -5.16 15.95 4.09
CA PRO A 347 -4.39 16.78 3.17
C PRO A 347 -5.00 16.89 1.76
N ALA A 348 -5.74 15.88 1.33
CA ALA A 348 -6.48 15.88 0.06
C ALA A 348 -7.50 17.03 -0.07
N GLN A 349 -8.00 17.59 1.04
CA GLN A 349 -8.87 18.78 1.02
C GLN A 349 -8.17 20.07 0.53
N VAL A 350 -6.85 20.04 0.35
CA VAL A 350 -6.13 21.13 -0.32
C VAL A 350 -6.36 21.10 -1.83
N LEU A 351 -6.59 19.92 -2.43
CA LEU A 351 -6.68 19.76 -3.88
C LEU A 351 -7.78 20.64 -4.50
N PRO A 352 -9.02 20.72 -3.99
CA PRO A 352 -10.06 21.59 -4.54
C PRO A 352 -9.75 23.09 -4.49
N ARG A 353 -8.77 23.49 -3.66
CA ARG A 353 -8.36 24.89 -3.49
C ARG A 353 -7.17 25.27 -4.37
N LEU A 354 -6.58 24.30 -5.06
CA LEU A 354 -5.37 24.46 -5.85
C LEU A 354 -5.69 25.11 -7.19
N SER A 355 -4.88 26.07 -7.64
CA SER A 355 -4.96 26.69 -8.96
C SER A 355 -3.57 27.09 -9.42
N GLY A 356 -3.30 27.15 -10.72
CA GLY A 356 -2.00 27.55 -11.25
C GLY A 356 -1.54 26.66 -12.38
N GLN A 357 -0.22 26.59 -12.58
CA GLN A 357 0.37 25.85 -13.68
C GLN A 357 1.58 25.02 -13.22
N VAL A 358 1.72 23.83 -13.80
CA VAL A 358 2.89 22.98 -13.66
C VAL A 358 3.38 22.62 -15.06
N ARG A 359 4.55 23.11 -15.43
CA ARG A 359 5.23 22.74 -16.66
C ARG A 359 6.52 22.02 -16.32
N GLY A 360 6.80 20.92 -16.99
CA GLY A 360 8.06 20.21 -16.74
C GLY A 360 8.38 19.19 -17.82
N ARG A 361 9.66 18.87 -17.90
CA ARG A 361 10.19 17.74 -18.66
C ARG A 361 10.99 16.90 -17.69
N TRP A 362 10.76 15.60 -17.69
CA TRP A 362 11.43 14.72 -16.75
C TRP A 362 11.84 13.43 -17.43
N LYS A 363 13.15 13.18 -17.46
CA LYS A 363 13.68 11.88 -17.88
C LYS A 363 13.59 10.93 -16.71
N PHE A 364 12.88 9.83 -16.89
CA PHE A 364 12.85 8.74 -15.93
C PHE A 364 13.45 7.50 -16.56
N GLU A 365 14.11 6.68 -15.76
CA GLU A 365 14.72 5.43 -16.23
C GLU A 365 13.91 4.19 -15.78
N SER A 366 12.93 4.41 -14.89
CA SER A 366 11.97 3.41 -14.45
C SER A 366 10.56 4.00 -14.39
N LEU A 367 9.56 3.24 -14.84
CA LEU A 367 8.13 3.59 -14.75
C LEU A 367 7.52 3.24 -13.37
N ASN A 368 8.29 2.63 -12.46
CA ASN A 368 7.77 2.18 -11.16
C ASN A 368 7.16 3.32 -10.33
N TRP A 369 7.70 4.54 -10.41
CA TRP A 369 7.14 5.70 -9.70
C TRP A 369 5.74 6.09 -10.18
N ILE A 370 5.41 5.86 -11.47
CA ILE A 370 4.07 6.09 -12.01
C ILE A 370 3.10 5.05 -11.47
N ALA A 371 3.53 3.80 -11.39
CA ALA A 371 2.70 2.72 -10.85
C ALA A 371 2.28 3.01 -9.39
N GLU A 372 3.15 3.64 -8.59
CA GLU A 372 2.82 4.07 -7.21
C GLU A 372 1.72 5.13 -7.14
N LEU A 373 1.52 5.93 -8.19
CA LEU A 373 0.51 6.99 -8.24
C LEU A 373 -0.88 6.51 -8.68
N PHE A 374 -0.95 5.49 -9.56
CA PHE A 374 -2.21 5.11 -10.22
C PHE A 374 -2.70 3.69 -9.90
N VAL A 375 -1.82 2.68 -9.83
CA VAL A 375 -2.23 1.27 -9.69
C VAL A 375 -1.27 0.54 -8.75
N ARG A 376 -1.44 0.74 -7.45
CA ARG A 376 -0.67 0.00 -6.43
C ARG A 376 -1.23 -1.42 -6.25
N LYS A 377 -0.95 -2.32 -7.19
CA LYS A 377 -1.46 -3.70 -7.19
C LYS A 377 -0.34 -4.73 -7.36
N PRO A 378 -0.30 -5.82 -6.56
CA PRO A 378 0.74 -6.85 -6.66
C PRO A 378 0.82 -7.58 -8.01
N TRP A 379 -0.26 -7.56 -8.80
CA TRP A 379 -0.34 -8.25 -10.10
C TRP A 379 0.18 -7.40 -11.28
N PHE A 380 0.57 -6.15 -11.04
CA PHE A 380 1.03 -5.21 -12.07
C PHE A 380 2.38 -4.60 -11.69
N GLN A 381 3.37 -4.68 -12.58
CA GLN A 381 4.62 -3.92 -12.48
C GLN A 381 4.93 -3.29 -13.83
N LEU A 382 5.56 -2.12 -13.81
CA LEU A 382 5.85 -1.36 -15.01
C LEU A 382 7.30 -0.89 -14.99
N GLU A 383 8.12 -1.47 -15.87
CA GLU A 383 9.51 -1.11 -16.08
C GLU A 383 9.64 -0.29 -17.36
N GLY A 384 10.61 0.62 -17.41
CA GLY A 384 10.87 1.38 -18.62
C GLY A 384 11.39 2.78 -18.37
N GLY A 385 12.19 3.28 -19.30
CA GLY A 385 12.72 4.63 -19.27
C GLY A 385 12.23 5.47 -20.45
N GLY A 386 11.96 6.74 -20.21
CA GLY A 386 11.44 7.67 -21.19
C GLY A 386 11.51 9.12 -20.72
N LEU A 387 11.03 10.01 -21.57
CA LEU A 387 10.87 11.43 -21.27
C LEU A 387 9.38 11.71 -21.11
N VAL A 388 8.96 12.27 -19.96
CA VAL A 388 7.64 12.87 -19.80
C VAL A 388 7.75 14.35 -20.04
N GLU A 389 6.82 14.90 -20.82
CA GLU A 389 6.61 16.33 -20.99
C GLU A 389 5.21 16.68 -20.51
N ALA A 390 5.08 17.65 -19.62
CA ALA A 390 3.79 18.03 -19.05
C ALA A 390 3.64 19.55 -19.06
N ASP A 391 2.47 20.02 -19.43
CA ASP A 391 1.99 21.38 -19.21
C ASP A 391 0.57 21.26 -18.63
N LEU A 392 0.44 21.38 -17.32
CA LEU A 392 -0.80 21.15 -16.59
C LEU A 392 -1.30 22.47 -16.03
N ARG A 393 -2.55 22.83 -16.36
CA ARG A 393 -3.23 24.03 -15.89
C ARG A 393 -4.36 23.64 -14.96
N LEU A 394 -4.41 24.29 -13.80
CA LEU A 394 -5.33 23.97 -12.72
C LEU A 394 -6.18 25.18 -12.35
N ALA A 395 -7.47 24.96 -12.23
CA ALA A 395 -8.43 25.93 -11.72
C ALA A 395 -9.30 25.25 -10.66
N GLN A 396 -9.19 25.70 -9.40
CA GLN A 396 -9.97 25.20 -8.26
C GLN A 396 -9.99 23.66 -8.16
N GLY A 397 -8.81 23.04 -8.26
CA GLY A 397 -8.60 21.59 -8.17
C GLY A 397 -8.95 20.79 -9.42
N ARG A 398 -9.35 21.45 -10.51
CA ARG A 398 -9.64 20.81 -11.80
C ARG A 398 -8.56 21.11 -12.82
N LEU A 399 -8.16 20.10 -13.57
CA LEU A 399 -7.35 20.28 -14.77
C LEU A 399 -8.22 20.94 -15.85
N THR A 400 -7.71 21.98 -16.50
CA THR A 400 -8.46 22.74 -17.51
C THR A 400 -8.02 22.40 -18.93
N SER A 401 -8.85 22.75 -19.91
CA SER A 401 -8.47 22.74 -21.33
C SER A 401 -7.14 23.46 -21.56
N GLY A 402 -6.35 22.93 -22.50
CA GLY A 402 -4.96 23.33 -22.73
C GLY A 402 -3.93 22.63 -21.85
N SER A 403 -4.34 21.78 -20.90
CA SER A 403 -3.42 20.89 -20.19
C SER A 403 -3.06 19.68 -21.07
N THR A 404 -1.77 19.37 -21.15
CA THR A 404 -1.22 18.28 -21.97
C THR A 404 -0.17 17.46 -21.21
N LEU A 405 -0.11 16.18 -21.51
CA LEU A 405 0.92 15.24 -21.04
C LEU A 405 1.40 14.44 -22.25
N ASP A 406 2.69 14.45 -22.56
CA ASP A 406 3.25 13.68 -23.66
C ASP A 406 4.39 12.78 -23.18
N ILE A 407 4.40 11.55 -23.67
CA ILE A 407 5.49 10.60 -23.52
C ILE A 407 5.82 10.14 -24.93
N PRO A 408 6.74 10.82 -25.64
CA PRO A 408 6.97 10.57 -27.07
C PRO A 408 7.45 9.15 -27.35
N ARG A 409 8.24 8.60 -26.43
CA ARG A 409 8.81 7.25 -26.51
C ARG A 409 9.19 6.75 -25.13
N VAL A 410 8.78 5.52 -24.82
CA VAL A 410 9.21 4.76 -23.65
C VAL A 410 9.35 3.29 -24.02
N GLU A 411 10.47 2.69 -23.64
CA GLU A 411 10.60 1.23 -23.71
C GLU A 411 9.89 0.64 -22.50
N ALA A 412 8.66 0.18 -22.70
CA ALA A 412 7.80 -0.25 -21.61
C ALA A 412 7.80 -1.77 -21.52
N VAL A 413 7.96 -2.25 -20.29
CA VAL A 413 7.70 -3.63 -19.95
C VAL A 413 6.67 -3.67 -18.85
N ALA A 414 5.50 -4.20 -19.18
CA ALA A 414 4.43 -4.45 -18.22
C ALA A 414 4.46 -5.92 -17.80
N GLN A 415 4.55 -6.17 -16.50
CA GLN A 415 4.35 -7.48 -15.91
C GLN A 415 2.91 -7.56 -15.42
N VAL A 416 2.09 -8.43 -16.03
CA VAL A 416 0.69 -8.66 -15.66
C VAL A 416 0.53 -10.13 -15.28
N PHE A 417 0.31 -10.40 -14.00
CA PHE A 417 0.40 -11.76 -13.44
C PHE A 417 1.72 -12.44 -13.88
N ASP A 418 1.63 -13.62 -14.47
CA ASP A 418 2.77 -14.42 -14.96
C ASP A 418 3.16 -14.08 -16.41
N THR A 419 2.60 -13.01 -16.99
CA THR A 419 2.87 -12.58 -18.37
C THR A 419 3.68 -11.29 -18.40
N ARG A 420 4.80 -11.30 -19.12
CA ARG A 420 5.62 -10.15 -19.45
C ARG A 420 5.23 -9.64 -20.83
N LEU A 421 4.77 -8.38 -20.90
CA LEU A 421 4.50 -7.66 -22.14
C LEU A 421 5.60 -6.62 -22.36
N ALA A 422 6.26 -6.67 -23.51
CA ALA A 422 7.34 -5.74 -23.84
C ALA A 422 7.08 -5.06 -25.18
N GLY A 423 7.31 -3.75 -25.26
CA GLY A 423 7.15 -2.96 -26.48
C GLY A 423 7.63 -1.52 -26.32
N ILE A 424 7.64 -0.78 -27.42
CA ILE A 424 7.90 0.66 -27.40
C ILE A 424 6.55 1.37 -27.38
N ALA A 425 6.28 2.10 -26.31
CA ALA A 425 5.04 2.85 -26.15
C ALA A 425 5.25 4.35 -26.39
N ARG A 426 4.17 5.01 -26.76
CA ARG A 426 4.01 6.47 -26.71
C ARG A 426 2.69 6.79 -26.05
N ALA A 427 2.62 7.87 -25.30
CA ALA A 427 1.41 8.29 -24.61
C ALA A 427 1.13 9.77 -24.86
N HIS A 428 -0.14 10.10 -25.09
CA HIS A 428 -0.59 11.47 -25.26
C HIS A 428 -1.83 11.69 -24.40
N GLY A 429 -1.78 12.68 -23.52
CA GLY A 429 -2.81 13.03 -22.58
C GLY A 429 -3.27 14.48 -22.77
N ARG A 430 -4.58 14.69 -22.62
CA ARG A 430 -5.23 15.98 -22.81
C ARG A 430 -6.48 16.10 -21.95
N ILE A 431 -6.91 17.32 -21.71
CA ILE A 431 -8.22 17.62 -21.12
C ILE A 431 -9.15 18.08 -22.23
N ASP A 432 -10.36 17.53 -22.28
CA ASP A 432 -11.36 17.99 -23.24
C ASP A 432 -11.98 19.35 -22.86
N ASP A 433 -12.60 19.99 -23.84
CA ASP A 433 -13.29 21.26 -23.67
C ASP A 433 -14.80 21.04 -23.57
N ALA A 434 -15.19 20.19 -22.61
CA ALA A 434 -16.59 19.88 -22.31
C ALA A 434 -17.09 20.65 -21.09
N ALA A 435 -18.42 20.77 -20.94
CA ALA A 435 -19.05 21.38 -19.76
C ALA A 435 -18.62 20.69 -18.44
N THR A 436 -18.36 19.38 -18.51
CA THR A 436 -17.71 18.59 -17.47
C THR A 436 -16.40 18.05 -18.02
N PRO A 437 -15.27 18.74 -17.81
CA PRO A 437 -14.01 18.34 -18.43
C PRO A 437 -13.59 16.93 -18.01
N GLN A 438 -13.14 16.14 -18.97
CA GLN A 438 -12.57 14.82 -18.75
C GLN A 438 -11.08 14.84 -19.11
N ALA A 439 -10.29 14.14 -18.31
CA ALA A 439 -8.92 13.81 -18.66
C ALA A 439 -8.92 12.57 -19.56
N HIS A 440 -8.20 12.64 -20.67
CA HIS A 440 -7.97 11.55 -21.62
C HIS A 440 -6.48 11.26 -21.68
N LEU A 441 -6.10 9.98 -21.72
CA LEU A 441 -4.72 9.52 -21.89
C LEU A 441 -4.72 8.33 -22.85
N ASP A 442 -4.22 8.56 -24.07
CA ASP A 442 -4.10 7.58 -25.12
C ASP A 442 -2.67 7.03 -25.16
N VAL A 443 -2.53 5.74 -24.92
CA VAL A 443 -1.26 5.02 -25.02
C VAL A 443 -1.30 4.13 -26.25
N SER A 444 -0.28 4.21 -27.10
CA SER A 444 -0.14 3.32 -28.26
C SER A 444 1.21 2.62 -28.27
N ILE A 445 1.18 1.32 -28.56
CA ILE A 445 2.32 0.43 -28.65
C ILE A 445 2.28 -0.20 -30.05
N PRO A 446 3.02 0.36 -31.03
CA PRO A 446 2.96 -0.10 -32.43
C PRO A 446 3.31 -1.57 -32.60
N THR A 447 4.23 -2.10 -31.78
CA THR A 447 4.61 -3.51 -31.75
C THR A 447 4.84 -3.95 -30.31
N PHE A 448 4.33 -5.12 -29.95
CA PHE A 448 4.52 -5.70 -28.62
C PHE A 448 4.71 -7.21 -28.69
N LYS A 449 5.40 -7.76 -27.70
CA LYS A 449 5.53 -9.20 -27.47
C LYS A 449 5.03 -9.54 -26.09
N ALA A 450 4.29 -10.64 -25.97
CA ALA A 450 3.93 -11.24 -24.69
C ALA A 450 4.67 -12.56 -24.53
N ALA A 451 5.30 -12.78 -23.39
CA ALA A 451 5.97 -14.02 -23.02
C ALA A 451 5.72 -14.33 -21.55
N PRO A 452 5.83 -15.58 -21.11
CA PRO A 452 5.76 -15.89 -19.69
C PRO A 452 6.93 -15.28 -18.92
N ARG A 453 6.69 -14.89 -17.66
CA ARG A 453 7.70 -14.28 -16.79
C ARG A 453 8.94 -15.15 -16.60
N ASP A 454 8.73 -16.45 -16.43
CA ASP A 454 9.76 -17.45 -16.16
C ASP A 454 10.43 -18.00 -17.42
N ALA A 455 9.89 -17.70 -18.61
CA ALA A 455 10.35 -18.20 -19.89
C ALA A 455 10.26 -17.14 -20.98
N PRO A 456 11.02 -16.02 -20.90
CA PRO A 456 10.87 -14.87 -21.79
C PRO A 456 11.17 -15.16 -23.27
N LYS A 457 11.83 -16.28 -23.58
CA LYS A 457 12.08 -16.74 -24.95
C LYS A 457 10.87 -17.43 -25.59
N GLN A 458 9.90 -17.88 -24.80
CA GLN A 458 8.68 -18.52 -25.30
C GLN A 458 7.64 -17.43 -25.61
N ILE A 459 7.52 -17.05 -26.88
CA ILE A 459 6.59 -15.99 -27.30
C ILE A 459 5.17 -16.55 -27.29
N LEU A 460 4.31 -15.98 -26.43
CA LEU A 460 2.86 -16.24 -26.44
C LEU A 460 2.19 -15.48 -27.56
N LEU A 461 2.53 -14.18 -27.69
CA LEU A 461 1.92 -13.27 -28.65
C LEU A 461 2.98 -12.36 -29.26
N ASP A 462 2.89 -12.17 -30.56
CA ASP A 462 3.64 -11.17 -31.33
C ASP A 462 2.63 -10.26 -32.03
N GLY A 463 2.36 -9.11 -31.43
CA GLY A 463 1.26 -8.23 -31.80
C GLY A 463 1.69 -6.86 -32.28
N ARG A 464 0.75 -6.19 -32.94
CA ARG A 464 0.88 -4.83 -33.45
C ARG A 464 -0.28 -3.97 -32.97
N ASP A 465 -0.07 -2.67 -32.96
CA ASP A 465 -1.10 -1.66 -32.69
C ASP A 465 -1.92 -1.90 -31.41
N LEU A 466 -1.23 -2.20 -30.31
CA LEU A 466 -1.89 -2.27 -29.01
C LEU A 466 -2.17 -0.85 -28.52
N GLN A 467 -3.42 -0.58 -28.16
CA GLN A 467 -3.89 0.72 -27.74
C GLN A 467 -4.56 0.61 -26.38
N LEU A 468 -4.23 1.54 -25.50
CA LEU A 468 -4.84 1.69 -24.20
C LEU A 468 -5.36 3.13 -24.09
N ALA A 469 -6.67 3.28 -24.14
CA ALA A 469 -7.33 4.57 -23.93
C ALA A 469 -7.80 4.66 -22.48
N MET A 470 -7.42 5.72 -21.78
CA MET A 470 -7.85 5.97 -20.41
C MET A 470 -8.60 7.30 -20.34
N HIS A 471 -9.66 7.34 -19.55
CA HIS A 471 -10.39 8.58 -19.32
C HIS A 471 -10.96 8.67 -17.90
N GLY A 472 -11.13 9.89 -17.38
CA GLY A 472 -11.66 10.13 -16.05
C GLY A 472 -12.02 11.59 -15.80
N ASP A 473 -12.57 11.89 -14.63
CA ASP A 473 -12.91 13.25 -14.22
C ASP A 473 -11.64 14.12 -14.14
N ALA A 474 -11.68 15.33 -14.71
CA ALA A 474 -10.56 16.27 -14.65
C ALA A 474 -10.33 16.86 -13.24
N GLU A 475 -11.25 16.64 -12.29
CA GLU A 475 -11.07 17.00 -10.88
C GLU A 475 -10.04 16.07 -10.21
N LEU A 476 -8.90 16.65 -9.78
CA LEU A 476 -7.76 15.89 -9.24
C LEU A 476 -8.14 14.97 -8.08
N ALA A 477 -9.07 15.41 -7.23
CA ALA A 477 -9.52 14.63 -6.07
C ALA A 477 -10.31 13.36 -6.46
N ARG A 478 -10.88 13.32 -7.66
CA ARG A 478 -11.74 12.23 -8.17
C ARG A 478 -11.12 11.48 -9.34
N LEU A 479 -10.06 12.00 -9.96
CA LEU A 479 -9.43 11.42 -11.14
C LEU A 479 -9.06 9.95 -10.94
N SER A 480 -8.42 9.61 -9.82
CA SER A 480 -8.03 8.22 -9.53
C SER A 480 -9.22 7.28 -9.29
N GLU A 481 -10.35 7.79 -8.80
CA GLU A 481 -11.55 7.00 -8.50
C GLU A 481 -12.45 6.79 -9.73
N THR A 482 -12.41 7.75 -10.66
CA THR A 482 -13.28 7.78 -11.85
C THR A 482 -12.60 7.25 -13.11
N LEU A 483 -11.31 6.92 -13.02
CA LEU A 483 -10.52 6.39 -14.13
C LEU A 483 -11.17 5.14 -14.72
N LYS A 484 -11.34 5.14 -16.04
CA LYS A 484 -11.71 3.99 -16.85
C LYS A 484 -10.64 3.79 -17.89
N ALA A 485 -10.34 2.53 -18.20
CA ALA A 485 -9.36 2.17 -19.21
C ALA A 485 -9.96 1.16 -20.19
N GLN A 486 -9.63 1.29 -21.47
CA GLN A 486 -10.00 0.34 -22.50
C GLN A 486 -8.73 -0.09 -23.23
N LEU A 487 -8.43 -1.38 -23.15
CA LEU A 487 -7.31 -2.00 -23.84
C LEU A 487 -7.82 -2.72 -25.09
N ARG A 488 -7.27 -2.39 -26.25
CA ARG A 488 -7.58 -3.03 -27.53
C ARG A 488 -6.33 -3.41 -28.30
N PHE A 489 -6.37 -4.57 -28.94
CA PHE A 489 -5.38 -4.98 -29.93
C PHE A 489 -6.03 -5.94 -30.92
N SER A 490 -5.52 -5.93 -32.15
CA SER A 490 -6.06 -6.75 -33.24
C SER A 490 -4.97 -7.56 -33.91
N ASP A 491 -5.33 -8.77 -34.34
CA ASP A 491 -4.48 -9.60 -35.20
C ASP A 491 -3.07 -9.85 -34.63
N ALA A 492 -2.98 -10.05 -33.31
CA ALA A 492 -1.74 -10.46 -32.66
C ALA A 492 -1.44 -11.92 -33.01
N ARG A 493 -0.25 -12.20 -33.54
CA ARG A 493 0.13 -13.54 -33.99
C ARG A 493 0.45 -14.42 -32.79
N VAL A 494 0.00 -15.66 -32.85
CA VAL A 494 0.38 -16.76 -31.97
C VAL A 494 1.27 -17.68 -32.79
N PRO A 495 2.61 -17.63 -32.63
CA PRO A 495 3.53 -18.37 -33.50
C PRO A 495 3.40 -19.89 -33.34
N ASP A 496 3.18 -20.35 -32.10
CA ASP A 496 3.09 -21.76 -31.75
C ASP A 496 2.05 -21.94 -30.64
N LEU A 497 1.02 -22.74 -30.89
CA LEU A 497 -0.03 -23.05 -29.90
C LEU A 497 0.47 -23.92 -28.75
N THR A 498 1.58 -24.66 -28.91
CA THR A 498 2.11 -25.56 -27.85
C THR A 498 2.52 -24.80 -26.59
N VAL A 499 2.85 -23.50 -26.70
CA VAL A 499 3.24 -22.64 -25.57
C VAL A 499 2.14 -22.52 -24.51
N TYR A 500 0.87 -22.72 -24.90
CA TYR A 500 -0.28 -22.64 -23.98
C TYR A 500 -0.50 -23.92 -23.17
N ASN A 501 0.25 -25.00 -23.43
CA ASN A 501 0.17 -26.23 -22.63
C ASN A 501 0.41 -25.99 -21.13
N ARG A 502 1.16 -24.95 -20.77
CA ARG A 502 1.38 -24.55 -19.37
C ARG A 502 0.10 -24.16 -18.62
N TYR A 503 -0.96 -23.79 -19.35
CA TYR A 503 -2.25 -23.39 -18.81
C TYR A 503 -3.31 -24.51 -18.91
N LEU A 504 -2.98 -25.68 -19.49
CA LEU A 504 -3.88 -26.81 -19.71
C LEU A 504 -3.70 -27.91 -18.63
N PRO A 505 -4.71 -28.79 -18.39
CA PRO A 505 -4.61 -29.86 -17.41
C PRO A 505 -3.70 -31.00 -17.86
N GLY A 506 -2.56 -31.13 -17.20
CA GLY A 506 -1.73 -32.34 -17.20
C GLY A 506 -1.56 -32.95 -18.60
N ASN A 507 -1.73 -34.27 -18.69
CA ASN A 507 -1.57 -34.99 -19.95
C ASN A 507 -2.87 -35.21 -20.75
N ASN A 508 -4.02 -34.81 -20.19
CA ASN A 508 -5.33 -35.13 -20.77
C ASN A 508 -5.76 -34.19 -21.90
N VAL A 509 -5.30 -32.95 -21.89
CA VAL A 509 -5.54 -31.97 -22.97
C VAL A 509 -4.21 -31.31 -23.32
N ARG A 510 -3.74 -31.52 -24.56
CA ARG A 510 -2.47 -30.96 -25.03
C ARG A 510 -2.60 -30.38 -26.43
N LEU A 511 -1.95 -29.26 -26.65
CA LEU A 511 -1.70 -28.68 -27.96
C LEU A 511 -0.35 -29.22 -28.44
N LEU A 512 -0.36 -29.92 -29.57
CA LEU A 512 0.79 -30.55 -30.20
C LEU A 512 1.40 -29.68 -31.30
N GLY A 513 0.65 -28.69 -31.79
CA GLY A 513 1.13 -27.74 -32.80
C GLY A 513 0.03 -26.83 -33.33
N GLY A 514 0.41 -26.00 -34.30
CA GLY A 514 -0.45 -25.03 -34.98
C GLY A 514 -0.07 -23.60 -34.62
N SER A 515 -0.64 -22.65 -35.36
CA SER A 515 -0.43 -21.21 -35.17
C SER A 515 -1.77 -20.50 -35.14
N GLY A 516 -1.79 -19.21 -34.82
CA GLY A 516 -3.05 -18.47 -34.79
C GLY A 516 -2.94 -16.96 -34.75
N SER A 517 -4.09 -16.32 -34.62
CA SER A 517 -4.24 -14.88 -34.41
C SER A 517 -5.20 -14.62 -33.24
N LEU A 518 -4.89 -13.61 -32.43
CA LEU A 518 -5.67 -13.18 -31.27
C LEU A 518 -6.05 -11.71 -31.42
N THR A 519 -7.32 -11.41 -31.14
CA THR A 519 -7.84 -10.04 -31.01
C THR A 519 -8.50 -9.91 -29.65
N GLY A 520 -8.33 -8.77 -28.98
CA GLY A 520 -8.86 -8.53 -27.64
C GLY A 520 -9.34 -7.10 -27.45
N ASP A 521 -10.43 -6.94 -26.70
CA ASP A 521 -10.93 -5.67 -26.19
C ASP A 521 -11.40 -5.88 -24.74
N VAL A 522 -10.88 -5.08 -23.81
CA VAL A 522 -11.17 -5.22 -22.38
C VAL A 522 -11.33 -3.83 -21.77
N ALA A 523 -12.43 -3.61 -21.05
CA ALA A 523 -12.68 -2.40 -20.28
C ALA A 523 -12.43 -2.63 -18.78
N LEU A 524 -11.65 -1.74 -18.17
CA LEU A 524 -11.22 -1.76 -16.77
C LEU A 524 -11.72 -0.50 -16.06
N ASN A 525 -12.11 -0.62 -14.80
CA ASN A 525 -12.38 0.53 -13.92
C ASN A 525 -11.16 0.91 -13.06
N ALA A 526 -11.28 1.97 -12.27
CA ALA A 526 -10.25 2.47 -11.35
C ALA A 526 -9.74 1.44 -10.33
N SER A 527 -10.58 0.47 -9.93
CA SER A 527 -10.18 -0.61 -9.02
C SER A 527 -9.35 -1.70 -9.71
N GLY A 528 -9.29 -1.64 -11.04
CA GLY A 528 -8.75 -2.65 -11.93
C GLY A 528 -9.77 -3.74 -12.27
N ASP A 529 -11.02 -3.65 -11.83
CA ASP A 529 -12.02 -4.69 -12.12
C ASP A 529 -12.48 -4.59 -13.58
N VAL A 530 -12.63 -5.74 -14.24
CA VAL A 530 -13.22 -5.81 -15.58
C VAL A 530 -14.72 -5.91 -15.45
N GLY A 531 -15.44 -4.95 -16.04
CA GLY A 531 -16.89 -5.00 -16.19
C GLY A 531 -17.34 -5.84 -17.39
N ASN A 532 -16.59 -5.78 -18.50
CA ASN A 532 -16.82 -6.61 -19.68
C ASN A 532 -15.55 -6.70 -20.55
N GLY A 533 -15.45 -7.76 -21.34
CA GLY A 533 -14.38 -7.93 -22.31
C GLY A 533 -14.66 -9.02 -23.31
N HIS A 534 -13.96 -9.00 -24.43
CA HIS A 534 -14.02 -10.05 -25.44
C HIS A 534 -12.64 -10.38 -25.98
N ALA A 535 -12.42 -11.66 -26.31
CA ALA A 535 -11.25 -12.08 -27.05
C ALA A 535 -11.66 -13.08 -28.12
N ASN A 536 -11.02 -13.00 -29.28
CA ASN A 536 -11.23 -13.92 -30.38
C ASN A 536 -9.89 -14.48 -30.82
N LEU A 537 -9.67 -15.76 -30.54
CA LEU A 537 -8.52 -16.54 -30.97
C LEU A 537 -8.93 -17.40 -32.17
N ARG A 538 -8.17 -17.34 -33.26
CA ARG A 538 -8.32 -18.21 -34.43
C ARG A 538 -7.03 -18.99 -34.63
N GLY A 539 -7.09 -20.32 -34.50
CA GLY A 539 -6.00 -21.24 -34.75
C GLY A 539 -6.14 -21.92 -36.12
N GLN A 540 -5.04 -22.01 -36.84
CA GLN A 540 -4.92 -22.70 -38.12
C GLN A 540 -4.02 -23.92 -37.98
N GLY A 541 -4.45 -25.05 -38.52
CA GLY A 541 -3.73 -26.32 -38.38
C GLY A 541 -3.46 -26.70 -36.92
N ALA A 542 -4.37 -26.32 -36.02
CA ALA A 542 -4.34 -26.66 -34.61
C ALA A 542 -4.32 -28.19 -34.47
N HIS A 543 -3.28 -28.72 -33.85
CA HIS A 543 -3.13 -30.14 -33.57
C HIS A 543 -3.29 -30.31 -32.06
N LEU A 544 -4.33 -31.01 -31.64
CA LEU A 544 -4.72 -31.16 -30.25
C LEU A 544 -4.86 -32.64 -29.89
N ALA A 545 -4.46 -33.01 -28.69
CA ALA A 545 -4.68 -34.32 -28.11
C ALA A 545 -5.64 -34.17 -26.93
N LEU A 546 -6.80 -34.85 -26.99
CA LEU A 546 -7.82 -34.86 -25.97
C LEU A 546 -8.09 -36.31 -25.55
N ALA A 547 -7.83 -36.65 -24.29
CA ALA A 547 -8.02 -38.00 -23.74
C ALA A 547 -7.32 -39.13 -24.54
N GLY A 548 -6.21 -38.81 -25.21
CA GLY A 548 -5.45 -39.72 -26.09
C GLY A 548 -5.90 -39.71 -27.56
N VAL A 549 -6.97 -39.00 -27.89
CA VAL A 549 -7.45 -38.82 -29.28
C VAL A 549 -6.77 -37.60 -29.87
N GLN A 550 -6.03 -37.79 -30.96
CA GLN A 550 -5.42 -36.68 -31.69
C GLN A 550 -6.39 -36.14 -32.73
N MET A 551 -6.52 -34.82 -32.79
CA MET A 551 -7.33 -34.09 -33.75
C MET A 551 -6.51 -32.99 -34.40
N ARG A 552 -6.69 -32.78 -35.71
CA ARG A 552 -6.03 -31.70 -36.45
C ARG A 552 -6.98 -30.96 -37.38
N GLY A 553 -7.03 -29.65 -37.28
CA GLY A 553 -7.90 -28.79 -38.10
C GLY A 553 -7.84 -27.31 -37.70
N ASP A 554 -8.90 -26.56 -37.93
CA ASP A 554 -9.01 -25.15 -37.55
C ASP A 554 -9.86 -24.96 -36.29
N ALA A 555 -9.39 -24.12 -35.37
CA ALA A 555 -10.07 -23.85 -34.11
C ALA A 555 -10.36 -22.37 -33.95
N GLN A 556 -11.50 -22.00 -33.39
CA GLN A 556 -11.83 -20.63 -33.03
C GLN A 556 -12.40 -20.59 -31.62
N LEU A 557 -11.87 -19.71 -30.78
CA LEU A 557 -12.36 -19.42 -29.44
C LEU A 557 -12.81 -17.95 -29.39
N GLN A 558 -14.09 -17.74 -29.12
CA GLN A 558 -14.70 -16.45 -28.86
C GLN A 558 -15.00 -16.36 -27.36
N ALA A 559 -14.03 -15.87 -26.59
CA ALA A 559 -14.17 -15.69 -25.15
C ALA A 559 -14.93 -14.40 -24.84
N ARG A 560 -15.89 -14.48 -23.90
CA ARG A 560 -16.58 -13.32 -23.33
C ARG A 560 -16.28 -13.28 -21.84
N LEU A 561 -15.82 -12.15 -21.35
CA LEU A 561 -15.55 -11.91 -19.94
C LEU A 561 -16.67 -11.03 -19.40
N GLN A 562 -17.54 -11.58 -18.56
CA GLN A 562 -18.68 -10.87 -17.94
C GLN A 562 -18.27 -10.16 -16.65
N ARG A 563 -17.27 -10.71 -15.96
CA ARG A 563 -16.74 -10.16 -14.71
C ARG A 563 -15.34 -10.71 -14.46
N ALA A 564 -14.41 -9.87 -14.03
CA ALA A 564 -13.14 -10.32 -13.46
C ALA A 564 -12.91 -9.69 -12.08
N ASP A 565 -12.58 -10.53 -11.12
CA ASP A 565 -12.00 -10.14 -9.84
C ASP A 565 -10.53 -10.58 -9.82
N PHE A 566 -9.64 -9.67 -10.19
CA PHE A 566 -8.21 -9.94 -10.24
C PHE A 566 -7.57 -10.13 -8.86
N LYS A 567 -8.19 -9.62 -7.79
CA LYS A 567 -7.70 -9.81 -6.42
C LYS A 567 -7.85 -11.25 -5.99
N ASN A 568 -9.02 -11.83 -6.27
CA ASN A 568 -9.34 -13.22 -5.94
C ASN A 568 -9.05 -14.19 -7.11
N LYS A 569 -8.53 -13.69 -8.24
CA LYS A 569 -8.28 -14.43 -9.49
C LYS A 569 -9.50 -15.22 -9.96
N PHE A 570 -10.68 -14.62 -9.85
CA PHE A 570 -11.95 -15.20 -10.28
C PHE A 570 -12.43 -14.54 -11.57
N PHE A 571 -12.89 -15.34 -12.53
CA PHE A 571 -13.36 -14.88 -13.83
C PHE A 571 -14.67 -15.55 -14.21
N ASP A 572 -15.65 -14.77 -14.66
CA ASP A 572 -16.89 -15.25 -15.26
C ASP A 572 -16.78 -15.15 -16.79
N LEU A 573 -16.74 -16.32 -17.43
CA LEU A 573 -16.59 -16.49 -18.88
C LEU A 573 -17.88 -16.98 -19.57
N SER A 574 -19.03 -16.75 -18.92
CA SER A 574 -20.35 -17.12 -19.44
C SER A 574 -20.61 -16.49 -20.82
N GLY A 575 -21.11 -17.30 -21.75
CA GLY A 575 -21.32 -16.92 -23.16
C GLY A 575 -20.11 -17.15 -24.07
N THR A 576 -19.03 -17.75 -23.57
CA THR A 576 -17.87 -18.15 -24.40
C THR A 576 -18.26 -19.23 -25.41
N ARG A 577 -17.71 -19.15 -26.62
CA ARG A 577 -17.95 -20.12 -27.70
C ARG A 577 -16.66 -20.67 -28.28
N VAL A 578 -16.60 -21.98 -28.47
CA VAL A 578 -15.50 -22.68 -29.15
C VAL A 578 -16.05 -23.33 -30.41
N ARG A 579 -15.33 -23.23 -31.53
CA ARG A 579 -15.66 -23.85 -32.80
C ARG A 579 -14.46 -24.60 -33.33
N LEU A 580 -14.68 -25.83 -33.76
CA LEU A 580 -13.71 -26.71 -34.41
C LEU A 580 -14.23 -26.99 -35.83
N ARG A 581 -13.37 -26.89 -36.83
CA ARG A 581 -13.72 -27.08 -38.25
C ARG A 581 -12.64 -27.88 -38.96
N ASN A 582 -13.03 -28.62 -40.00
CA ASN A 582 -12.10 -29.39 -40.83
C ASN A 582 -11.22 -30.34 -40.00
N MET A 583 -11.77 -30.91 -38.93
CA MET A 583 -11.03 -31.77 -38.01
C MET A 583 -10.85 -33.15 -38.61
N ARG A 584 -9.62 -33.64 -38.58
CA ARG A 584 -9.25 -35.04 -38.82
C ARG A 584 -9.01 -35.73 -37.48
N LEU A 585 -9.56 -36.92 -37.30
CA LEU A 585 -9.47 -37.73 -36.09
C LEU A 585 -8.47 -38.87 -36.29
N GLY A 586 -7.40 -38.91 -35.48
CA GLY A 586 -6.34 -39.93 -35.55
C GLY A 586 -5.47 -39.87 -36.81
N ASP A 587 -4.47 -40.76 -36.90
CA ASP A 587 -3.56 -40.85 -38.06
C ASP A 587 -4.21 -41.54 -39.28
N ASP A 588 -5.20 -42.42 -39.06
CA ASP A 588 -5.89 -43.20 -40.11
C ASP A 588 -7.25 -42.59 -40.55
N GLY A 589 -7.58 -41.38 -40.08
CA GLY A 589 -8.87 -40.73 -40.34
C GLY A 589 -9.01 -40.26 -41.80
N SER A 590 -9.80 -40.97 -42.61
CA SER A 590 -10.01 -40.64 -44.03
C SER A 590 -10.99 -39.48 -44.29
N ASP A 591 -11.78 -39.05 -43.30
CA ASP A 591 -12.78 -37.99 -43.46
C ASP A 591 -12.34 -36.69 -42.74
N ALA A 592 -11.88 -35.71 -43.52
CA ALA A 592 -11.32 -34.44 -43.04
C ALA A 592 -12.37 -33.33 -42.86
N ASN A 593 -13.57 -33.67 -42.40
CA ASN A 593 -14.69 -32.74 -42.37
C ASN A 593 -15.52 -32.84 -41.08
N TRP A 594 -14.93 -33.26 -39.95
CA TRP A 594 -15.62 -33.16 -38.67
C TRP A 594 -15.61 -31.71 -38.16
N TRP A 595 -16.72 -31.29 -37.56
CA TRP A 595 -16.86 -29.99 -36.91
C TRP A 595 -17.63 -30.12 -35.60
N GLY A 596 -17.36 -29.19 -34.70
CA GLY A 596 -18.04 -29.08 -33.42
C GLY A 596 -18.10 -27.64 -32.93
N GLU A 597 -19.19 -27.26 -32.29
CA GLU A 597 -19.40 -25.97 -31.66
C GLU A 597 -19.82 -26.18 -30.21
N LEU A 598 -19.07 -25.60 -29.28
CA LEU A 598 -19.37 -25.60 -27.85
C LEU A 598 -19.72 -24.19 -27.43
N GLN A 599 -20.84 -24.02 -26.74
CA GLN A 599 -21.29 -22.77 -26.15
C GLN A 599 -21.40 -22.93 -24.64
N VAL A 600 -20.63 -22.13 -23.91
CA VAL A 600 -20.64 -22.09 -22.44
C VAL A 600 -21.80 -21.19 -22.00
N GLY A 601 -22.81 -21.78 -21.37
CA GLY A 601 -23.94 -21.03 -20.80
C GLY A 601 -23.52 -20.30 -19.54
N ALA A 602 -23.13 -21.07 -18.51
CA ALA A 602 -22.50 -20.58 -17.29
C ALA A 602 -21.07 -21.10 -17.23
N GLY A 603 -20.09 -20.25 -16.92
CA GLY A 603 -18.70 -20.68 -16.86
C GLY A 603 -17.83 -19.80 -15.97
N THR A 604 -17.15 -20.39 -14.99
CA THR A 604 -16.31 -19.67 -14.03
C THR A 604 -14.92 -20.28 -13.93
N ILE A 605 -13.91 -19.43 -13.76
CA ILE A 605 -12.51 -19.82 -13.52
C ILE A 605 -12.05 -19.25 -12.18
N GLN A 606 -11.58 -20.12 -11.30
CA GLN A 606 -10.76 -19.80 -10.13
C GLN A 606 -9.30 -20.10 -10.46
N ALA A 607 -8.50 -19.06 -10.75
CA ALA A 607 -7.12 -19.22 -11.20
C ALA A 607 -6.08 -19.19 -10.07
N ASP A 608 -6.50 -19.05 -8.81
CA ASP A 608 -5.62 -19.24 -7.64
C ASP A 608 -5.68 -20.68 -7.10
N ALA A 609 -4.80 -21.05 -6.18
CA ALA A 609 -4.85 -22.38 -5.58
C ALA A 609 -6.06 -22.55 -4.62
N PRO A 610 -6.94 -23.55 -4.82
CA PRO A 610 -6.89 -24.59 -5.85
C PRO A 610 -7.48 -24.13 -7.20
N PHE A 611 -6.72 -24.32 -8.28
CA PHE A 611 -7.19 -24.01 -9.64
C PHE A 611 -8.43 -24.85 -9.98
N GLN A 612 -9.49 -24.18 -10.43
CA GLN A 612 -10.74 -24.83 -10.81
C GLN A 612 -11.45 -24.05 -11.92
N VAL A 613 -11.97 -24.77 -12.90
CA VAL A 613 -12.89 -24.26 -13.92
C VAL A 613 -14.17 -25.06 -13.83
N ASP A 614 -15.31 -24.39 -13.78
CA ASP A 614 -16.63 -24.99 -13.82
C ASP A 614 -17.39 -24.41 -15.01
N ALA A 615 -18.06 -25.26 -15.80
CA ALA A 615 -18.84 -24.81 -16.93
C ALA A 615 -20.05 -25.72 -17.21
N ASP A 616 -21.17 -25.10 -17.54
CA ASP A 616 -22.32 -25.74 -18.16
C ASP A 616 -22.30 -25.39 -19.65
N ALA A 617 -22.29 -26.39 -20.51
CA ALA A 617 -22.07 -26.20 -21.95
C ALA A 617 -23.12 -26.92 -22.79
N ALA A 618 -23.55 -26.24 -23.85
CA ALA A 618 -24.25 -26.86 -24.98
C ALA A 618 -23.23 -27.14 -26.08
N VAL A 619 -23.29 -28.32 -26.69
CA VAL A 619 -22.37 -28.76 -27.74
C VAL A 619 -23.19 -29.22 -28.94
N ARG A 620 -22.88 -28.67 -30.10
CA ARG A 620 -23.41 -29.11 -31.39
C ARG A 620 -22.27 -29.71 -32.20
N MET A 621 -22.42 -30.91 -32.73
CA MET A 621 -21.34 -31.59 -33.45
C MET A 621 -21.87 -32.33 -34.67
N ARG A 622 -20.99 -32.62 -35.64
CA ARG A 622 -21.35 -33.38 -36.85
C ARG A 622 -21.87 -34.78 -36.52
N ASP A 623 -21.17 -35.46 -35.61
CA ASP A 623 -21.45 -36.83 -35.17
C ASP A 623 -20.67 -37.14 -33.87
N ILE A 624 -20.93 -38.31 -33.27
CA ILE A 624 -20.33 -38.76 -31.99
C ILE A 624 -18.94 -39.40 -32.12
N ALA A 625 -18.32 -39.41 -33.31
CA ALA A 625 -17.05 -40.12 -33.52
C ALA A 625 -15.95 -39.77 -32.49
N PRO A 626 -15.71 -38.49 -32.15
CA PRO A 626 -14.68 -38.15 -31.17
C PRO A 626 -14.99 -38.72 -29.78
N LEU A 627 -16.25 -38.69 -29.35
CA LEU A 627 -16.64 -39.20 -28.04
C LEU A 627 -16.47 -40.72 -27.96
N LEU A 628 -16.87 -41.46 -29.00
CA LEU A 628 -16.67 -42.91 -29.05
C LEU A 628 -15.19 -43.29 -28.99
N SER A 629 -14.34 -42.53 -29.70
CA SER A 629 -12.89 -42.80 -29.71
C SER A 629 -12.20 -42.67 -28.34
N VAL A 630 -12.84 -42.03 -27.35
CA VAL A 630 -12.36 -41.98 -25.97
C VAL A 630 -12.60 -43.30 -25.22
N PHE A 631 -13.73 -43.97 -25.46
CA PHE A 631 -14.14 -45.17 -24.72
C PHE A 631 -13.53 -46.46 -25.30
N ALA A 632 -13.52 -46.60 -26.63
CA ALA A 632 -13.00 -47.80 -27.29
C ALA A 632 -12.45 -47.50 -28.70
N GLN A 633 -11.63 -48.41 -29.23
CA GLN A 633 -11.18 -48.29 -30.61
C GLN A 633 -12.33 -48.64 -31.56
N ARG A 634 -12.30 -48.13 -32.79
CA ARG A 634 -13.37 -48.36 -33.78
C ARG A 634 -13.68 -49.85 -34.00
N ALA A 635 -12.67 -50.72 -33.96
CA ALA A 635 -12.82 -52.16 -34.14
C ALA A 635 -13.53 -52.87 -32.97
N ASP A 636 -13.54 -52.27 -31.78
CA ASP A 636 -14.14 -52.85 -30.56
C ASP A 636 -15.67 -52.63 -30.50
N TYR A 637 -16.22 -51.78 -31.36
CA TYR A 637 -17.64 -51.42 -31.35
C TYR A 637 -18.51 -52.40 -32.16
N PRO A 638 -19.69 -52.81 -31.66
CA PRO A 638 -20.67 -53.53 -32.46
C PRO A 638 -21.02 -52.78 -33.75
N ARG A 639 -21.26 -53.51 -34.84
CA ARG A 639 -21.52 -52.91 -36.18
C ARG A 639 -22.65 -51.87 -36.16
N TRP A 640 -23.68 -52.07 -35.34
CA TRP A 640 -24.78 -51.11 -35.23
C TRP A 640 -24.36 -49.79 -34.57
N VAL A 641 -23.41 -49.82 -33.61
CA VAL A 641 -22.85 -48.60 -32.98
C VAL A 641 -22.04 -47.80 -33.99
N LEU A 642 -21.34 -48.47 -34.90
CA LEU A 642 -20.61 -47.82 -35.99
C LEU A 642 -21.55 -47.09 -36.97
N GLY A 643 -22.78 -47.58 -37.15
CA GLY A 643 -23.81 -46.90 -37.94
C GLY A 643 -24.31 -45.58 -37.33
N LEU A 644 -24.01 -45.32 -36.05
CA LEU A 644 -24.32 -44.03 -35.40
C LEU A 644 -23.39 -42.91 -35.88
N LEU A 645 -22.22 -43.24 -36.43
CA LEU A 645 -21.28 -42.26 -36.97
C LEU A 645 -21.85 -41.53 -38.20
N ASP A 646 -22.80 -42.14 -38.90
CA ASP A 646 -23.44 -41.58 -40.11
C ASP A 646 -24.75 -40.83 -39.79
N SER A 647 -25.11 -40.67 -38.51
CA SER A 647 -26.46 -40.28 -38.08
C SER A 647 -26.79 -38.78 -38.14
N GLY A 648 -25.88 -37.94 -38.65
CA GLY A 648 -26.08 -36.49 -38.80
C GLY A 648 -25.87 -35.70 -37.52
N GLU A 649 -26.13 -34.38 -37.58
CA GLU A 649 -25.82 -33.43 -36.50
C GLU A 649 -26.43 -33.85 -35.15
N LEU A 650 -25.69 -33.60 -34.08
CA LEU A 650 -26.09 -33.92 -32.71
C LEU A 650 -25.96 -32.69 -31.80
N ASP A 651 -27.04 -32.43 -31.05
CA ASP A 651 -27.05 -31.45 -29.97
C ASP A 651 -26.94 -32.16 -28.62
N ALA A 652 -26.04 -31.64 -27.77
CA ALA A 652 -25.76 -32.18 -26.45
C ALA A 652 -25.67 -31.06 -25.41
N THR A 653 -25.96 -31.39 -24.16
CA THR A 653 -25.72 -30.53 -22.99
C THR A 653 -24.90 -31.30 -21.97
N GLY A 654 -24.00 -30.64 -21.25
CA GLY A 654 -23.23 -31.30 -20.20
C GLY A 654 -22.55 -30.32 -19.26
N ARG A 655 -22.07 -30.86 -18.14
CA ARG A 655 -21.36 -30.12 -17.10
C ARG A 655 -19.89 -30.52 -17.11
N LEU A 656 -19.02 -29.53 -16.97
CA LEU A 656 -17.58 -29.67 -16.99
C LEU A 656 -17.00 -29.12 -15.69
N ARG A 657 -16.16 -29.91 -15.01
CA ARG A 657 -15.27 -29.42 -13.98
C ARG A 657 -13.84 -29.78 -14.32
N TRP A 658 -12.99 -28.78 -14.40
CA TRP A 658 -11.58 -28.93 -14.67
C TRP A 658 -10.75 -28.44 -13.48
N ARG A 659 -9.87 -29.31 -12.98
CA ARG A 659 -8.83 -29.04 -11.98
C ARG A 659 -7.46 -29.44 -12.54
N LYS A 660 -6.36 -29.04 -11.88
CA LYS A 660 -4.98 -29.18 -12.40
C LYS A 660 -4.64 -30.54 -13.04
N GLN A 661 -5.11 -31.66 -12.49
CA GLN A 661 -4.84 -33.03 -12.98
C GLN A 661 -6.11 -33.85 -13.23
N GLN A 662 -7.28 -33.21 -13.20
CA GLN A 662 -8.57 -33.89 -13.28
C GLN A 662 -9.53 -33.14 -14.18
N LEU A 663 -10.12 -33.85 -15.14
CA LEU A 663 -11.23 -33.37 -15.96
C LEU A 663 -12.44 -34.25 -15.69
N LEU A 664 -13.52 -33.65 -15.20
CA LEU A 664 -14.81 -34.31 -14.99
C LEU A 664 -15.80 -33.76 -16.00
N VAL A 665 -16.41 -34.65 -16.76
CA VAL A 665 -17.59 -34.38 -17.60
C VAL A 665 -18.73 -35.17 -16.99
N ASP A 666 -19.80 -34.50 -16.64
CA ASP A 666 -20.97 -35.13 -16.02
C ASP A 666 -22.25 -34.67 -16.70
N ASP A 667 -23.29 -35.49 -16.59
CA ASP A 667 -24.61 -35.17 -17.14
C ASP A 667 -24.58 -34.83 -18.65
N LEU A 668 -23.65 -35.45 -19.41
CA LEU A 668 -23.58 -35.26 -20.85
C LEU A 668 -24.74 -35.99 -21.49
N HIS A 669 -25.71 -35.25 -22.01
CA HIS A 669 -26.93 -35.77 -22.62
C HIS A 669 -27.05 -35.27 -24.04
N ALA A 670 -27.35 -36.18 -24.97
CA ALA A 670 -27.60 -35.82 -26.35
C ALA A 670 -28.75 -36.65 -26.92
N GLU A 671 -29.65 -36.01 -27.66
CA GLU A 671 -30.82 -36.65 -28.27
C GLU A 671 -31.01 -36.13 -29.69
N ASN A 672 -31.28 -37.04 -30.63
CA ASN A 672 -31.77 -36.71 -31.96
C ASN A 672 -32.87 -37.70 -32.39
N ALA A 673 -33.37 -37.58 -33.62
CA ALA A 673 -34.47 -38.40 -34.12
C ALA A 673 -34.18 -39.93 -34.12
N ARG A 674 -32.91 -40.35 -34.04
CA ARG A 674 -32.49 -41.75 -34.14
C ARG A 674 -31.64 -42.23 -32.96
N LEU A 675 -31.04 -41.32 -32.19
CA LEU A 675 -30.02 -41.56 -31.18
C LEU A 675 -30.42 -40.95 -29.83
N SER A 676 -30.20 -41.68 -28.74
CA SER A 676 -30.12 -41.12 -27.39
C SER A 676 -28.78 -41.53 -26.78
N LEU A 677 -28.04 -40.56 -26.27
CA LEU A 677 -26.72 -40.73 -25.69
C LEU A 677 -26.67 -40.08 -24.31
N ARG A 678 -26.07 -40.80 -23.36
CA ARG A 678 -25.73 -40.26 -22.04
C ARG A 678 -24.32 -40.66 -21.66
N ALA A 679 -23.52 -39.74 -21.14
CA ALA A 679 -22.15 -40.05 -20.76
C ALA A 679 -21.70 -39.31 -19.49
N ARG A 680 -20.82 -39.96 -18.73
CA ARG A 680 -20.06 -39.38 -17.63
C ARG A 680 -18.61 -39.82 -17.79
N LEU A 681 -17.67 -38.92 -17.54
CA LEU A 681 -16.25 -39.17 -17.77
C LEU A 681 -15.40 -38.47 -16.70
N ALA A 682 -14.57 -39.23 -16.01
CA ALA A 682 -13.54 -38.76 -15.12
C ALA A 682 -12.16 -39.11 -15.70
N LEU A 683 -11.40 -38.08 -16.08
CA LEU A 683 -10.04 -38.22 -16.61
C LEU A 683 -9.04 -37.67 -15.60
N ASN A 684 -8.15 -38.54 -15.14
CA ASN A 684 -7.02 -38.22 -14.29
C ASN A 684 -5.72 -38.61 -15.02
N ASP A 685 -4.56 -38.09 -14.64
CA ASP A 685 -3.30 -38.39 -15.34
C ASP A 685 -2.96 -39.90 -15.42
N ALA A 686 -3.46 -40.71 -14.47
CA ALA A 686 -3.16 -42.15 -14.38
C ALA A 686 -4.34 -43.09 -14.68
N GLN A 687 -5.59 -42.60 -14.62
CA GLN A 687 -6.80 -43.42 -14.75
C GLN A 687 -7.88 -42.69 -15.53
N ARG A 688 -8.56 -43.43 -16.40
CA ARG A 688 -9.72 -42.97 -17.17
C ARG A 688 -10.92 -43.78 -16.72
N ARG A 689 -11.95 -43.10 -16.22
CA ARG A 689 -13.19 -43.74 -15.79
C ARG A 689 -14.36 -43.11 -16.49
N GLY A 690 -15.36 -43.89 -16.87
CA GLY A 690 -16.56 -43.30 -17.45
C GLY A 690 -17.62 -44.32 -17.78
N ASP A 691 -18.84 -43.82 -17.85
CA ASP A 691 -20.03 -44.59 -18.15
C ASP A 691 -20.65 -43.97 -19.40
N LEU A 692 -20.91 -44.79 -20.42
CA LEU A 692 -21.54 -44.37 -21.66
C LEU A 692 -22.76 -45.23 -21.93
N TYR A 693 -23.91 -44.60 -22.11
CA TYR A 693 -25.13 -45.22 -22.60
C TYR A 693 -25.44 -44.71 -24.00
N LEU A 694 -25.71 -45.64 -24.92
CA LEU A 694 -26.07 -45.39 -26.31
C LEU A 694 -27.37 -46.14 -26.63
N ARG A 695 -28.30 -45.48 -27.31
CA ARG A 695 -29.53 -46.10 -27.82
C ARG A 695 -29.78 -45.71 -29.27
N TRP A 696 -30.08 -46.72 -30.09
CA TRP A 696 -30.52 -46.56 -31.47
C TRP A 696 -31.80 -47.37 -31.70
N GLY A 697 -32.93 -46.69 -31.84
CA GLY A 697 -34.25 -47.35 -31.86
C GLY A 697 -34.51 -48.16 -30.59
N VAL A 698 -34.65 -49.49 -30.72
CA VAL A 698 -34.84 -50.46 -29.62
C VAL A 698 -33.54 -51.03 -29.05
N LEU A 699 -32.40 -50.82 -29.73
CA LEU A 699 -31.10 -51.34 -29.31
C LEU A 699 -30.45 -50.37 -28.33
N GLY A 700 -30.02 -50.88 -27.17
CA GLY A 700 -29.28 -50.12 -26.17
C GLY A 700 -27.96 -50.80 -25.80
N ALA A 701 -26.92 -50.01 -25.55
CA ALA A 701 -25.67 -50.49 -24.98
C ALA A 701 -25.13 -49.52 -23.92
N GLY A 702 -24.65 -50.09 -22.82
CA GLY A 702 -23.85 -49.44 -21.79
C GLY A 702 -22.39 -49.86 -21.93
N ILE A 703 -21.47 -48.94 -21.69
CA ILE A 703 -20.03 -49.18 -21.64
C ILE A 703 -19.49 -48.58 -20.37
N GLU A 704 -18.94 -49.44 -19.50
CA GLU A 704 -18.14 -49.04 -18.36
C GLU A 704 -16.67 -49.02 -18.75
N LEU A 705 -16.00 -47.91 -18.50
CA LEU A 705 -14.56 -47.73 -18.69
C LEU A 705 -13.89 -47.60 -17.32
N ASP A 706 -12.94 -48.48 -16.99
CA ASP A 706 -12.00 -48.30 -15.87
C ASP A 706 -10.55 -48.58 -16.33
N GLY A 707 -9.79 -47.52 -16.54
CA GLY A 707 -8.43 -47.54 -17.03
C GLY A 707 -8.32 -48.01 -18.48
N LYS A 708 -7.97 -49.29 -18.66
CA LYS A 708 -7.93 -49.99 -19.96
C LYS A 708 -9.00 -51.08 -20.06
N GLN A 709 -9.64 -51.44 -18.94
CA GLN A 709 -10.70 -52.43 -18.91
C GLN A 709 -12.00 -51.80 -19.37
N ARG A 710 -12.78 -52.57 -20.14
CA ARG A 710 -14.06 -52.15 -20.71
C ARG A 710 -15.07 -53.24 -20.45
N GLN A 711 -16.20 -52.90 -19.83
CA GLN A 711 -17.32 -53.82 -19.63
C GLN A 711 -18.54 -53.35 -20.43
N TRP A 712 -19.22 -54.30 -21.06
CA TRP A 712 -20.36 -54.04 -21.92
C TRP A 712 -21.64 -54.51 -21.26
N HIS A 713 -22.65 -53.64 -21.25
CA HIS A 713 -23.98 -53.91 -20.71
C HIS A 713 -24.99 -53.80 -21.86
N LEU A 714 -25.40 -54.93 -22.43
CA LEU A 714 -26.35 -54.95 -23.56
C LEU A 714 -27.80 -55.19 -23.13
N ALA A 715 -28.00 -55.76 -21.94
CA ALA A 715 -29.31 -55.95 -21.32
C ALA A 715 -29.42 -55.02 -20.09
N GLY A 716 -30.57 -54.37 -19.90
CA GLY A 716 -30.76 -53.42 -18.81
C GLY A 716 -29.80 -52.22 -18.84
N ALA A 717 -29.30 -51.87 -20.03
CA ALA A 717 -28.24 -50.88 -20.20
C ALA A 717 -28.59 -49.50 -19.64
N ARG A 718 -29.89 -49.15 -19.70
CA ARG A 718 -30.37 -47.85 -19.21
C ARG A 718 -30.43 -47.82 -17.70
N GLU A 719 -31.01 -48.87 -17.10
CA GLU A 719 -31.09 -49.05 -15.65
C GLU A 719 -29.70 -49.09 -15.03
N TRP A 720 -28.75 -49.76 -15.69
CA TRP A 720 -27.35 -49.76 -15.28
C TRP A 720 -26.75 -48.35 -15.25
N TYR A 721 -26.92 -47.55 -16.31
CA TYR A 721 -26.38 -46.20 -16.37
C TYR A 721 -27.03 -45.28 -15.32
N ASP A 722 -28.35 -45.33 -15.19
CA ASP A 722 -29.10 -44.49 -14.24
C ASP A 722 -28.77 -44.87 -12.77
N ALA A 723 -28.32 -46.10 -12.50
CA ALA A 723 -27.85 -46.55 -11.19
C ALA A 723 -26.44 -46.04 -10.82
N GLN A 724 -25.64 -45.57 -11.79
CA GLN A 724 -24.31 -45.05 -11.51
C GLN A 724 -24.39 -43.71 -10.78
N PRO A 725 -23.46 -43.41 -9.85
CA PRO A 725 -23.41 -42.12 -9.17
C PRO A 725 -23.00 -40.99 -10.14
N GLY A 726 -23.55 -39.79 -9.91
CA GLY A 726 -23.11 -38.58 -10.62
C GLY A 726 -21.69 -38.19 -10.21
N LEU A 727 -20.90 -37.65 -11.15
CA LEU A 727 -19.52 -37.22 -10.86
C LEU A 727 -19.46 -35.82 -10.23
N LEU A 728 -20.48 -34.99 -10.47
CA LEU A 728 -20.60 -33.66 -9.92
C LEU A 728 -21.86 -33.54 -9.05
N PRO A 729 -21.81 -32.79 -7.94
CA PRO A 729 -22.96 -32.62 -7.06
C PRO A 729 -24.18 -32.11 -7.83
N ALA A 730 -25.37 -32.51 -7.39
CA ALA A 730 -26.62 -32.03 -7.96
C ALA A 730 -26.71 -30.51 -7.78
N VAL A 731 -27.10 -29.79 -8.83
CA VAL A 731 -27.33 -28.35 -8.75
C VAL A 731 -28.51 -28.13 -7.79
N SER A 732 -28.29 -27.46 -6.67
CA SER A 732 -29.40 -26.95 -5.87
C SER A 732 -30.15 -25.95 -6.75
N LYS A 733 -31.33 -26.33 -7.25
CA LYS A 733 -32.23 -25.41 -7.93
C LYS A 733 -32.57 -24.29 -6.94
N ALA A 734 -31.90 -23.15 -7.08
CA ALA A 734 -32.32 -21.92 -6.43
C ALA A 734 -33.73 -21.63 -6.94
N ARG A 735 -34.67 -21.49 -6.00
CA ARG A 735 -36.03 -21.00 -6.27
C ARG A 735 -36.00 -19.55 -6.71
#